data_AF-A0ABD3NYU2-F1
#
_entry.id   AF-A0ABD3NYU2-F1
#
_cell.length_a   1.000
_cell.length_b   1.000
_cell.length_c   1.000
_cell.angle_alpha   90.00
_cell.angle_beta   90.00
_cell.angle_gamma   90.00
#
_symmetry.space_group_name_H-M   'P 1'
#
loop_
_entity.id
_entity.type
_entity.pdbx_description
1 polymer ?
#
loop_
_entity_poly.entity_id
_entity_poly.type
_entity_poly.pdbx_seq_one_letter_code
_entity_poly.pdbx_strand_id
1 'polypeptide(L)'
;MKSLLHLVLLTPPLLTHAILPTAIVQINNDISLYASQASFGSSPPAYSDRASIQWGAALPPSDDALLCSDTANTNNNVNVAPGVAMVVPRGECSFQRKALNAQKMGASAIIIYGTLSSRYTWNATTDVNDAGGEGGEMIWPADKFDYDCDHGSASIPASDYAKLDFYRGYNAQNDGFLSGTSPQNLCVQHSEEAPFLEKCASNKCLVTGENVTTPQGLTHKACCAWDLHVWLYGDSSLVEDEAVVIPAVYITMEESEILLDVMRGASDRGDPVTLSVYERYVPQYNFSAVLIWAFGVFVAWIASYMSSGEYRRVWKGVERQRSLNDAGSGSIVRSNAAGRSSPRPSNSAISSEERGVYRAPSEQERTTPVNSRTTSNVSEDPESLELTPMHALGFIVMASISLLVLFFFKIYNVVKIMYAFGCSGAFMQIVVHPGFTALFVRMRWEGPLRPFECLTEEKASREAARGGWKGQLLMCLWDFLGPIAPVDIVSVILSYGMGASWLYVAFTVPHPDTLVFYWVVQDIFGTCMCILFLSTIKLNSIKVAATLLTVAFFYDIFFVFVTPLLTKHGESIMVNVATTGGPPKADPSWCEKYPFDADCKGGDPLPMLFAIPRIGDYQGGCSMLGLGDIVLPGLLLSFASRYDEAKRLIGVIGGGSGRMRSNACPDLPEQNSSNPLCFFCCCCRRGYFGPVVVAYAIGLVSVVLRFDLSLELA
;
A
#
# COMPACT_ATOMS: atom_id res chain seq x y z
N MET A 1 -21.45 -11.89 6.00
CA MET A 1 -20.37 -11.80 4.99
C MET A 1 -20.71 -10.85 3.83
N LYS A 2 -21.88 -10.95 3.16
CA LYS A 2 -22.25 -10.01 2.07
C LYS A 2 -22.54 -8.57 2.51
N SER A 3 -22.95 -8.35 3.78
CA SER A 3 -23.21 -7.01 4.31
C SER A 3 -21.96 -6.23 4.72
N LEU A 4 -20.83 -6.91 4.95
CA LEU A 4 -19.56 -6.27 5.33
C LEU A 4 -18.85 -5.66 4.10
N LEU A 5 -19.02 -6.30 2.92
CA LEU A 5 -18.42 -5.86 1.66
C LEU A 5 -19.06 -4.57 1.10
N HIS A 6 -20.34 -4.33 1.41
CA HIS A 6 -21.04 -3.11 1.00
C HIS A 6 -20.78 -1.91 1.91
N LEU A 7 -20.34 -2.12 3.16
CA LEU A 7 -20.05 -1.03 4.10
C LEU A 7 -18.66 -0.42 3.87
N VAL A 8 -17.73 -1.16 3.26
CA VAL A 8 -16.36 -0.71 2.95
C VAL A 8 -16.29 0.13 1.67
N LEU A 9 -17.33 0.12 0.84
CA LEU A 9 -17.35 0.82 -0.46
C LEU A 9 -17.75 2.30 -0.39
N LEU A 10 -18.11 2.83 0.78
CA LEU A 10 -18.68 4.19 0.93
C LEU A 10 -18.05 5.05 2.02
N THR A 11 -16.99 4.60 2.68
CA THR A 11 -16.23 5.46 3.61
C THR A 11 -15.31 6.38 2.79
N PRO A 12 -15.35 7.70 2.98
CA PRO A 12 -14.39 8.59 2.34
C PRO A 12 -12.96 8.20 2.75
N PRO A 13 -11.97 8.35 1.85
CA PRO A 13 -10.58 8.02 2.15
C PRO A 13 -10.06 8.93 3.27
N LEU A 14 -9.61 8.34 4.36
CA LEU A 14 -8.74 9.02 5.32
C LEU A 14 -7.38 9.18 4.62
N LEU A 15 -7.12 10.41 4.18
CA LEU A 15 -5.80 10.84 3.73
C LEU A 15 -4.82 10.68 4.90
N THR A 16 -3.77 9.88 4.71
CA THR A 16 -2.67 9.79 5.68
C THR A 16 -1.41 10.29 5.02
N HIS A 17 -0.89 11.42 5.51
CA HIS A 17 0.50 11.69 5.87
C HIS A 17 0.46 12.99 6.69
N ALA A 18 0.26 12.83 8.00
CA ALA A 18 0.02 13.89 8.98
C ALA A 18 0.86 13.63 10.24
N ILE A 19 0.98 14.64 11.10
CA ILE A 19 1.19 14.39 12.53
C ILE A 19 -0.07 13.72 13.04
N LEU A 20 -0.08 12.39 13.00
CA LEU A 20 -1.24 11.59 13.40
C LEU A 20 -1.58 11.86 14.86
N PRO A 21 -2.88 12.00 15.21
CA PRO A 21 -3.30 12.01 16.60
C PRO A 21 -3.03 10.64 17.20
N THR A 22 -1.92 10.57 17.93
CA THR A 22 -1.34 9.39 18.57
C THR A 22 -1.90 9.14 19.96
N ALA A 23 -2.52 10.14 20.57
CA ALA A 23 -3.10 10.07 21.90
C ALA A 23 -4.59 10.48 21.88
N ILE A 24 -5.30 10.12 22.95
CA ILE A 24 -6.66 10.53 23.23
C ILE A 24 -6.69 11.20 24.60
N VAL A 25 -7.39 12.32 24.70
CA VAL A 25 -7.76 12.97 25.96
C VAL A 25 -9.24 12.70 26.20
N GLN A 26 -9.57 11.92 27.23
CA GLN A 26 -10.93 11.58 27.57
C GLN A 26 -11.39 12.32 28.84
N ILE A 27 -12.52 13.03 28.72
CA ILE A 27 -13.13 13.88 29.74
C ILE A 27 -14.31 13.12 30.36
N ASN A 28 -14.31 12.96 31.68
CA ASN A 28 -15.39 12.32 32.45
C ASN A 28 -15.83 10.95 31.91
N ASN A 29 -14.94 10.22 31.23
CA ASN A 29 -15.19 8.97 30.52
C ASN A 29 -16.20 9.04 29.35
N ASP A 30 -16.73 10.22 29.00
CA ASP A 30 -17.79 10.35 27.98
C ASP A 30 -17.31 11.01 26.68
N ILE A 31 -16.45 12.04 26.78
CA ILE A 31 -15.99 12.84 25.63
C ILE A 31 -14.55 12.47 25.32
N SER A 32 -14.24 12.12 24.08
CA SER A 32 -12.88 11.83 23.60
C SER A 32 -12.41 12.89 22.62
N LEU A 33 -11.29 13.54 22.94
CA LEU A 33 -10.57 14.47 22.07
C LEU A 33 -9.33 13.78 21.52
N TYR A 34 -8.97 14.04 20.28
CA TYR A 34 -7.73 13.56 19.71
C TYR A 34 -6.56 14.44 20.16
N ALA A 35 -5.37 13.87 20.26
CA ALA A 35 -4.20 14.63 20.65
C ALA A 35 -2.93 14.09 19.99
N SER A 36 -1.97 14.96 19.75
CA SER A 36 -0.62 14.58 19.33
C SER A 36 0.31 14.52 20.54
N GLN A 37 1.08 13.44 20.65
CA GLN A 37 2.08 13.31 21.71
C GLN A 37 3.31 14.18 21.47
N ALA A 38 4.01 14.52 22.55
CA ALA A 38 5.31 15.19 22.48
C ALA A 38 6.46 14.22 22.19
N SER A 39 7.56 14.76 21.65
CA SER A 39 8.85 14.04 21.51
C SER A 39 9.66 13.94 22.80
N PHE A 40 9.20 14.62 23.87
CA PHE A 40 9.81 14.65 25.18
C PHE A 40 8.78 14.25 26.23
N GLY A 41 9.22 13.95 27.46
CA GLY A 41 8.32 13.43 28.49
C GLY A 41 8.22 11.90 28.42
N SER A 42 7.45 11.34 29.35
CA SER A 42 7.02 9.95 29.23
C SER A 42 5.98 9.81 28.12
N SER A 43 5.98 8.71 27.37
CA SER A 43 4.87 8.38 26.49
C SER A 43 3.55 8.33 27.27
N PRO A 44 2.41 8.71 26.66
CA PRO A 44 1.12 8.50 27.28
C PRO A 44 0.94 7.02 27.65
N PRO A 45 0.22 6.68 28.72
CA PRO A 45 -0.01 5.28 29.08
C PRO A 45 -0.75 4.50 27.99
N ALA A 46 -0.54 3.19 27.94
CA ALA A 46 -1.17 2.33 26.95
C ALA A 46 -2.71 2.34 27.05
N TYR A 47 -3.38 2.12 25.91
CA TYR A 47 -4.85 2.04 25.82
C TYR A 47 -5.50 1.04 26.80
N SER A 48 -4.77 -0.02 27.20
CA SER A 48 -5.23 -1.02 28.18
C SER A 48 -5.46 -0.43 29.56
N ASP A 49 -4.71 0.61 29.91
CA ASP A 49 -4.64 1.14 31.28
C ASP A 49 -5.61 2.31 31.50
N ARG A 50 -6.34 2.72 30.44
CA ARG A 50 -7.23 3.90 30.43
C ARG A 50 -8.21 3.99 31.60
N ALA A 51 -8.71 2.85 32.10
CA ALA A 51 -9.68 2.82 33.19
C ALA A 51 -9.06 3.13 34.56
N SER A 52 -7.73 3.02 34.68
CA SER A 52 -6.98 3.25 35.93
C SER A 52 -6.36 4.64 36.02
N ILE A 53 -6.40 5.42 34.93
CA ILE A 53 -5.71 6.69 34.82
C ILE A 53 -6.76 7.79 34.80
N GLN A 54 -6.93 8.47 35.93
CA GLN A 54 -7.81 9.63 36.04
C GLN A 54 -7.12 10.71 36.85
N TRP A 55 -7.06 11.90 36.27
CA TRP A 55 -6.49 13.09 36.89
C TRP A 55 -7.55 14.17 37.01
N GLY A 56 -7.49 15.03 38.03
CA GLY A 56 -8.27 16.26 38.05
C GLY A 56 -7.80 17.22 36.97
N ALA A 57 -8.67 18.08 36.43
CA ALA A 57 -8.27 19.16 35.53
C ALA A 57 -7.92 20.43 36.31
N ALA A 58 -6.81 21.10 35.96
CA ALA A 58 -6.49 22.43 36.48
C ALA A 58 -5.96 23.37 35.40
N LEU A 59 -6.31 24.65 35.52
CA LEU A 59 -5.73 25.73 34.71
C LEU A 59 -4.46 26.26 35.40
N PRO A 60 -3.51 26.83 34.64
CA PRO A 60 -2.34 27.49 35.19
C PRO A 60 -2.73 28.68 36.08
N PRO A 61 -1.88 29.06 37.04
CA PRO A 61 -2.16 30.18 37.93
C PRO A 61 -2.14 31.51 37.17
N SER A 62 -2.89 32.50 37.64
CA SER A 62 -3.12 33.76 36.91
C SER A 62 -1.87 34.63 36.75
N ASP A 63 -0.84 34.42 37.58
CA ASP A 63 0.45 35.11 37.54
C ASP A 63 1.40 34.54 36.47
N ASP A 64 1.23 33.27 36.08
CA ASP A 64 1.96 32.65 34.96
C ASP A 64 1.02 31.79 34.10
N ALA A 65 0.07 32.44 33.44
CA ALA A 65 -0.96 31.77 32.63
C ALA A 65 -0.40 30.97 31.43
N LEU A 66 0.86 31.24 31.02
CA LEU A 66 1.53 30.53 29.92
C LEU A 66 2.54 29.49 30.40
N LEU A 67 2.85 29.41 31.70
CA LEU A 67 3.92 28.58 32.27
C LEU A 67 5.30 28.82 31.66
N CYS A 68 5.61 30.09 31.39
CA CYS A 68 6.87 30.45 30.75
C CYS A 68 7.92 30.97 31.75
N SER A 69 7.54 31.23 32.99
CA SER A 69 8.45 31.78 33.99
C SER A 69 9.32 30.69 34.62
N ASP A 70 10.64 30.89 34.63
CA ASP A 70 11.57 30.02 35.38
C ASP A 70 11.48 30.28 36.90
N THR A 71 10.92 31.43 37.29
CA THR A 71 10.66 31.74 38.68
C THR A 71 9.35 31.08 39.08
N ALA A 72 9.41 29.82 39.51
CA ALA A 72 8.54 29.42 40.59
C ALA A 72 8.79 30.44 41.70
N ASN A 73 7.89 31.43 41.86
CA ASN A 73 8.00 32.39 42.94
C ASN A 73 7.94 31.55 44.22
N THR A 74 9.09 31.26 44.81
CA THR A 74 9.31 30.41 45.99
C THR A 74 8.60 30.94 47.24
N ASN A 75 7.81 31.99 47.11
CA ASN A 75 7.09 32.68 48.17
C ASN A 75 5.58 32.46 48.10
N ASN A 76 5.03 31.90 47.00
CA ASN A 76 3.64 31.46 46.88
C ASN A 76 3.62 29.99 46.40
N ASN A 77 3.62 29.04 47.34
CA ASN A 77 3.53 27.61 47.07
C ASN A 77 2.16 27.25 46.45
N VAL A 78 1.95 27.53 45.17
CA VAL A 78 0.86 26.92 44.40
C VAL A 78 1.34 25.53 43.96
N ASN A 79 1.47 24.63 44.92
CA ASN A 79 1.73 23.23 44.65
C ASN A 79 0.41 22.60 44.21
N VAL A 80 0.36 22.16 42.96
CA VAL A 80 -0.76 21.37 42.46
C VAL A 80 -0.70 19.99 43.10
N ALA A 81 -1.84 19.49 43.57
CA ALA A 81 -1.90 18.17 44.17
C ALA A 81 -1.50 17.09 43.14
N PRO A 82 -0.77 16.03 43.55
CA PRO A 82 -0.50 14.91 42.68
C PRO A 82 -1.81 14.30 42.18
N GLY A 83 -1.86 13.90 40.91
CA GLY A 83 -3.07 13.42 40.25
C GLY A 83 -3.86 14.51 39.52
N VAL A 84 -3.22 15.58 39.06
CA VAL A 84 -3.85 16.65 38.28
C VAL A 84 -3.18 16.79 36.92
N ALA A 85 -3.98 16.89 35.87
CA ALA A 85 -3.56 17.24 34.52
C ALA A 85 -3.73 18.75 34.32
N MET A 86 -2.62 19.42 33.97
CA MET A 86 -2.61 20.86 33.77
C MET A 86 -2.92 21.19 32.31
N VAL A 87 -3.90 22.07 32.09
CA VAL A 87 -4.37 22.47 30.75
C VAL A 87 -3.83 23.86 30.43
N VAL A 88 -2.89 23.94 29.49
CA VAL A 88 -2.02 25.12 29.30
C VAL A 88 -2.13 25.64 27.87
N PRO A 89 -2.36 26.95 27.66
CA PRO A 89 -2.36 27.52 26.32
C PRO A 89 -0.97 27.47 25.69
N ARG A 90 -0.94 27.30 24.36
CA ARG A 90 0.22 27.60 23.54
C ARG A 90 0.62 29.07 23.77
N GLY A 91 1.91 29.35 23.72
CA GLY A 91 2.43 30.70 23.94
C GLY A 91 3.86 30.83 23.46
N GLU A 92 4.54 31.87 23.93
CA GLU A 92 5.82 32.34 23.38
C GLU A 92 7.04 31.51 23.81
N CYS A 93 6.91 30.67 24.84
CA CYS A 93 7.98 29.77 25.29
C CYS A 93 7.85 28.35 24.74
N SER A 94 8.95 27.61 24.75
CA SER A 94 9.03 26.23 24.25
C SER A 94 8.09 25.26 24.99
N PHE A 95 7.56 24.28 24.25
CA PHE A 95 6.65 23.26 24.80
C PHE A 95 7.28 22.46 25.94
N GLN A 96 8.57 22.11 25.81
CA GLN A 96 9.30 21.37 26.84
C GLN A 96 9.40 22.17 28.15
N ARG A 97 9.59 23.50 28.06
CA ARG A 97 9.65 24.37 29.24
C ARG A 97 8.32 24.49 29.96
N LYS A 98 7.21 24.58 29.21
CA LYS A 98 5.85 24.53 29.79
C LYS A 98 5.63 23.24 30.57
N ALA A 99 6.03 22.11 29.99
CA ALA A 99 5.90 20.80 30.63
C ALA A 99 6.79 20.68 31.88
N LEU A 100 8.01 21.21 31.83
CA LEU A 100 8.92 21.25 32.96
C LEU A 100 8.37 22.08 34.13
N ASN A 101 7.80 23.26 33.84
CA ASN A 101 7.19 24.11 34.86
C ASN A 101 5.94 23.45 35.46
N ALA A 102 5.07 22.85 34.64
CA ALA A 102 3.94 22.07 35.14
C ALA A 102 4.38 20.91 36.06
N GLN A 103 5.47 20.21 35.70
CA GLN A 103 6.06 19.16 36.52
C GLN A 103 6.61 19.70 37.85
N LYS A 104 7.30 20.84 37.84
CA LYS A 104 7.80 21.52 39.06
C LYS A 104 6.66 21.90 40.01
N MET A 105 5.48 22.19 39.46
CA MET A 105 4.24 22.44 40.23
C MET A 105 3.55 21.17 40.75
N GLY A 106 4.02 19.97 40.41
CA GLY A 106 3.44 18.71 40.87
C GLY A 106 2.34 18.13 39.97
N ALA A 107 2.17 18.66 38.75
CA ALA A 107 1.24 18.10 37.77
C ALA A 107 1.66 16.67 37.38
N SER A 108 0.68 15.82 37.07
CA SER A 108 0.89 14.44 36.64
C SER A 108 0.83 14.26 35.12
N ALA A 109 0.26 15.24 34.41
CA ALA A 109 0.21 15.31 32.96
C ALA A 109 0.06 16.78 32.52
N ILE A 110 0.43 17.10 31.28
CA ILE A 110 0.20 18.42 30.68
C ILE A 110 -0.50 18.28 29.33
N ILE A 111 -1.55 19.08 29.14
CA ILE A 111 -2.29 19.20 27.89
C ILE A 111 -2.07 20.61 27.39
N ILE A 112 -1.36 20.74 26.27
CA ILE A 112 -1.10 22.02 25.61
C ILE A 112 -2.16 22.20 24.52
N TYR A 113 -2.76 23.38 24.42
CA TYR A 113 -3.79 23.62 23.40
C TYR A 113 -3.49 24.86 22.56
N GLY A 114 -3.90 24.83 21.29
CA GLY A 114 -3.79 25.98 20.41
C GLY A 114 -4.62 27.18 20.89
N THR A 115 -4.12 28.40 20.70
CA THR A 115 -4.88 29.64 20.94
C THR A 115 -4.66 30.64 19.82
N LEU A 116 -5.59 31.57 19.62
CA LEU A 116 -5.41 32.69 18.69
C LEU A 116 -4.25 33.59 19.09
N SER A 117 -4.11 33.87 20.40
CA SER A 117 -3.02 34.67 20.94
C SER A 117 -1.64 34.15 20.54
N SER A 118 -1.47 32.82 20.46
CA SER A 118 -0.18 32.21 20.07
C SER A 118 0.24 32.45 18.62
N ARG A 119 -0.64 33.01 17.80
CA ARG A 119 -0.40 33.31 16.38
C ARG A 119 0.01 34.77 16.15
N TYR A 120 -0.18 35.63 17.14
CA TYR A 120 0.25 37.02 17.11
C TYR A 120 1.51 37.16 17.94
N THR A 121 2.51 37.87 17.42
CA THR A 121 3.73 38.20 18.17
C THR A 121 3.87 39.71 18.28
N TRP A 122 4.33 40.19 19.43
CA TRP A 122 4.56 41.61 19.67
C TRP A 122 6.05 41.92 19.71
N ASN A 123 6.53 42.76 18.80
CA ASN A 123 7.92 43.21 18.82
C ASN A 123 8.06 44.52 19.60
N ALA A 124 8.56 44.45 20.82
CA ALA A 124 8.78 45.60 21.69
C ALA A 124 10.13 46.34 21.43
N THR A 125 10.94 45.92 20.45
CA THR A 125 12.30 46.47 20.25
C THR A 125 12.36 47.73 19.38
N THR A 126 11.25 48.14 18.76
CA THR A 126 11.18 49.29 17.86
C THR A 126 10.84 50.60 18.57
N ASP A 127 11.54 50.96 19.65
CA ASP A 127 11.53 52.34 20.18
C ASP A 127 12.58 52.53 21.28
N VAL A 128 13.83 52.81 20.89
CA VAL A 128 14.89 53.17 21.86
C VAL A 128 15.16 54.67 21.90
N ASN A 129 14.52 55.49 21.04
CA ASN A 129 14.94 56.89 20.88
C ASN A 129 13.87 57.98 21.08
N ASP A 130 12.60 57.67 21.27
CA ASP A 130 11.60 58.70 21.60
C ASP A 130 11.17 58.64 23.06
N ALA A 131 11.41 59.75 23.76
CA ALA A 131 11.02 59.98 25.15
C ALA A 131 9.49 60.00 25.27
N GLY A 132 8.91 58.80 25.37
CA GLY A 132 7.47 58.54 25.48
C GLY A 132 7.00 57.20 24.86
N GLY A 133 7.90 56.34 24.39
CA GLY A 133 7.60 55.19 23.52
C GLY A 133 6.81 54.04 24.15
N GLU A 134 5.52 53.93 23.78
CA GLU A 134 4.73 52.69 23.75
C GLU A 134 4.64 52.12 22.31
N GLY A 135 5.67 52.29 21.47
CA GLY A 135 5.66 51.83 20.07
C GLY A 135 6.26 50.44 19.89
N GLY A 136 5.46 49.40 20.12
CA GLY A 136 5.76 48.08 19.57
C GLY A 136 5.00 47.85 18.25
N GLU A 137 5.56 47.01 17.38
CA GLU A 137 4.90 46.60 16.13
C GLU A 137 4.35 45.18 16.26
N MET A 138 3.11 44.98 15.81
CA MET A 138 2.50 43.67 15.71
C MET A 138 3.06 42.90 14.53
N ILE A 139 3.62 41.73 14.80
CA ILE A 139 3.95 40.76 13.77
C ILE A 139 2.67 39.97 13.48
N TRP A 140 2.14 40.19 12.28
CA TRP A 140 0.92 39.55 11.81
C TRP A 140 1.14 38.05 11.51
N PRO A 141 0.10 37.22 11.69
CA PRO A 141 0.17 35.79 11.37
C PRO A 141 0.48 35.57 9.89
N ALA A 142 1.10 34.44 9.55
CA ALA A 142 1.49 34.15 8.18
C ALA A 142 0.38 33.44 7.39
N ASP A 143 0.12 33.93 6.17
CA ASP A 143 -0.80 33.29 5.23
C ASP A 143 -0.37 31.84 4.96
N LYS A 144 -1.35 30.94 4.89
CA LYS A 144 -1.17 29.50 4.66
C LYS A 144 -0.41 28.73 5.75
N PHE A 145 0.11 29.39 6.78
CA PHE A 145 0.71 28.73 7.97
C PHE A 145 -0.19 28.86 9.19
N ASP A 146 -0.68 30.06 9.48
CA ASP A 146 -1.50 30.36 10.66
C ASP A 146 -2.98 30.54 10.33
N TYR A 147 -3.29 31.05 9.13
CA TYR A 147 -4.66 31.19 8.61
C TYR A 147 -4.77 30.73 7.16
N ASP A 148 -6.00 30.58 6.67
CA ASP A 148 -6.29 30.47 5.23
C ASP A 148 -7.63 31.11 4.91
N CYS A 149 -7.62 32.04 3.97
CA CYS A 149 -8.80 32.79 3.56
C CYS A 149 -9.72 31.99 2.62
N ASP A 150 -9.21 30.95 1.93
CA ASP A 150 -10.00 30.10 1.03
C ASP A 150 -11.02 29.26 1.82
N HIS A 151 -10.72 29.01 3.10
CA HIS A 151 -11.57 28.29 4.07
C HIS A 151 -12.44 29.24 4.92
N GLY A 152 -12.57 30.49 4.50
CA GLY A 152 -13.43 31.47 5.15
C GLY A 152 -12.72 32.79 5.35
N SER A 153 -13.37 33.87 4.95
CA SER A 153 -12.87 35.23 5.11
C SER A 153 -14.00 36.20 5.46
N ALA A 154 -13.64 37.24 6.18
CA ALA A 154 -14.52 38.34 6.56
C ALA A 154 -13.78 39.68 6.43
N SER A 155 -14.53 40.73 6.11
CA SER A 155 -14.00 42.08 5.95
C SER A 155 -14.53 42.95 7.10
N ILE A 156 -13.71 43.13 8.13
CA ILE A 156 -14.10 43.84 9.35
C ILE A 156 -13.98 45.35 9.13
N PRO A 157 -15.05 46.15 9.28
CA PRO A 157 -14.98 47.60 9.16
C PRO A 157 -14.06 48.22 10.21
N ALA A 158 -13.41 49.35 9.89
CA ALA A 158 -12.50 50.04 10.81
C ALA A 158 -13.12 50.38 12.19
N SER A 159 -14.44 50.63 12.25
CA SER A 159 -15.15 50.89 13.52
C SER A 159 -15.20 49.68 14.45
N ASP A 160 -15.31 48.47 13.90
CA ASP A 160 -15.34 47.24 14.68
C ASP A 160 -13.93 46.71 14.92
N TYR A 161 -13.01 46.89 13.97
CA TYR A 161 -11.59 46.59 14.16
C TYR A 161 -10.99 47.38 15.33
N ALA A 162 -11.39 48.63 15.54
CA ALA A 162 -10.94 49.44 16.66
C ALA A 162 -11.27 48.84 18.04
N LYS A 163 -12.24 47.90 18.13
CA LYS A 163 -12.58 47.19 19.37
C LYS A 163 -11.53 46.16 19.78
N LEU A 164 -10.69 45.72 18.85
CA LEU A 164 -9.67 44.69 19.07
C LEU A 164 -8.36 45.25 19.67
N ASP A 165 -8.24 46.57 19.82
CA ASP A 165 -7.10 47.29 20.44
C ASP A 165 -5.71 46.65 20.22
N PHE A 166 -5.37 46.38 18.96
CA PHE A 166 -4.06 45.79 18.61
C PHE A 166 -2.86 46.71 18.92
N TYR A 167 -3.10 47.98 19.26
CA TYR A 167 -2.06 48.93 19.67
C TYR A 167 -1.35 48.50 20.95
N ARG A 168 -2.01 47.70 21.80
CA ARG A 168 -1.42 47.11 23.01
C ARG A 168 -1.09 45.63 22.86
N GLY A 169 -1.07 45.11 21.62
CA GLY A 169 -0.91 43.69 21.33
C GLY A 169 -2.22 42.90 21.40
N TYR A 170 -2.12 41.57 21.17
CA TYR A 170 -3.27 40.67 21.27
C TYR A 170 -3.57 40.33 22.74
N ASN A 171 -4.84 40.39 23.16
CA ASN A 171 -5.24 40.07 24.52
C ASN A 171 -6.47 39.15 24.59
N ALA A 172 -6.81 38.66 25.78
CA ALA A 172 -7.95 37.75 25.98
C ALA A 172 -9.33 38.38 25.69
N GLN A 173 -9.47 39.70 25.61
CA GLN A 173 -10.72 40.35 25.21
C GLN A 173 -10.96 40.17 23.70
N ASN A 174 -9.87 40.11 22.91
CA ASN A 174 -9.94 39.89 21.47
C ASN A 174 -10.49 38.50 21.13
N ASP A 175 -10.19 37.49 21.95
CA ASP A 175 -10.75 36.14 21.79
C ASP A 175 -12.29 36.17 21.79
N GLY A 176 -12.91 37.03 22.61
CA GLY A 176 -14.37 37.18 22.68
C GLY A 176 -15.01 37.75 21.41
N PHE A 177 -14.24 38.47 20.59
CA PHE A 177 -14.70 39.04 19.31
C PHE A 177 -14.30 38.22 18.09
N LEU A 178 -13.38 37.25 18.23
CA LEU A 178 -12.80 36.49 17.12
C LEU A 178 -13.02 34.98 17.22
N SER A 179 -13.61 34.51 18.33
CA SER A 179 -13.89 33.08 18.57
C SER A 179 -15.37 32.77 18.74
N GLY A 180 -15.72 31.53 18.39
CA GLY A 180 -17.01 30.94 18.68
C GLY A 180 -18.09 31.26 17.65
N THR A 181 -19.27 30.69 17.84
CA THR A 181 -20.41 30.76 16.90
C THR A 181 -21.35 31.94 17.17
N SER A 182 -21.05 32.76 18.17
CA SER A 182 -21.94 33.84 18.59
C SER A 182 -21.96 34.99 17.57
N PRO A 183 -23.06 35.76 17.48
CA PRO A 183 -23.12 36.97 16.65
C PRO A 183 -22.17 38.09 17.08
N GLN A 184 -21.49 37.94 18.22
CA GLN A 184 -20.44 38.87 18.69
C GLN A 184 -19.11 38.60 17.98
N ASN A 185 -18.96 37.42 17.35
CA ASN A 185 -17.81 37.12 16.52
C ASN A 185 -17.87 37.99 15.24
N LEU A 186 -16.90 38.90 15.11
CA LEU A 186 -16.82 39.87 14.02
C LEU A 186 -16.71 39.19 12.65
N CYS A 187 -16.13 37.99 12.58
CA CYS A 187 -15.98 37.24 11.34
C CYS A 187 -17.27 36.55 10.91
N VAL A 188 -18.12 36.19 11.86
CA VAL A 188 -19.49 35.70 11.59
C VAL A 188 -20.39 36.86 11.20
N GLN A 189 -20.19 38.03 11.81
CA GLN A 189 -20.98 39.23 11.53
C GLN A 189 -20.71 39.82 10.14
N HIS A 190 -19.44 39.83 9.70
CA HIS A 190 -18.98 40.53 8.50
C HIS A 190 -18.45 39.58 7.40
N SER A 191 -18.94 38.35 7.33
CA SER A 191 -18.60 37.42 6.25
C SER A 191 -19.25 37.85 4.94
N GLU A 192 -18.46 38.02 3.87
CA GLU A 192 -18.95 38.47 2.56
C GLU A 192 -19.59 37.34 1.73
N GLU A 193 -19.20 36.09 1.95
CA GLU A 193 -19.72 34.89 1.28
C GLU A 193 -20.49 33.97 2.25
N ALA A 194 -20.82 32.73 1.85
CA ALA A 194 -21.50 31.72 2.67
C ALA A 194 -21.06 31.71 4.16
N PRO A 195 -21.91 31.29 5.12
CA PRO A 195 -21.68 31.51 6.54
C PRO A 195 -20.26 31.13 6.91
N PHE A 196 -19.49 32.05 7.50
CA PHE A 196 -18.10 31.83 7.89
C PHE A 196 -17.91 30.50 8.67
N LEU A 197 -18.91 30.15 9.48
CA LEU A 197 -18.98 28.94 10.29
C LEU A 197 -19.08 27.63 9.48
N GLU A 198 -19.58 27.66 8.24
CA GLU A 198 -19.66 26.46 7.39
C GLU A 198 -18.31 26.13 6.73
N LYS A 199 -17.48 27.14 6.47
CA LYS A 199 -16.17 26.97 5.85
C LYS A 199 -15.02 26.83 6.88
N CYS A 200 -15.15 27.47 8.04
CA CYS A 200 -14.09 27.53 9.04
C CYS A 200 -14.28 26.53 10.18
N ALA A 201 -13.60 25.38 10.11
CA ALA A 201 -13.73 24.30 11.10
C ALA A 201 -13.40 24.73 12.54
N SER A 202 -12.38 25.58 12.72
CA SER A 202 -11.94 26.03 14.04
C SER A 202 -12.91 26.98 14.73
N ASN A 203 -13.93 27.52 14.02
CA ASN A 203 -14.85 28.56 14.49
C ASN A 203 -14.14 29.82 15.02
N LYS A 204 -12.90 30.05 14.57
CA LYS A 204 -12.06 31.16 15.02
C LYS A 204 -11.44 31.85 13.82
N CYS A 205 -11.22 33.15 13.92
CA CYS A 205 -10.62 33.92 12.85
C CYS A 205 -9.43 34.74 13.32
N LEU A 206 -8.48 34.95 12.39
CA LEU A 206 -7.30 35.78 12.56
C LEU A 206 -7.41 36.98 11.63
N VAL A 207 -7.23 38.18 12.18
CA VAL A 207 -6.98 39.40 11.40
C VAL A 207 -5.56 39.34 10.83
N THR A 208 -5.41 39.61 9.53
CA THR A 208 -4.16 39.38 8.78
C THR A 208 -3.24 40.60 8.72
N GLY A 209 -3.74 41.78 9.13
CA GLY A 209 -3.04 43.06 8.98
C GLY A 209 -3.25 43.72 7.61
N GLU A 210 -3.80 43.00 6.63
CA GLU A 210 -4.17 43.58 5.34
C GLU A 210 -5.40 44.50 5.49
N ASN A 211 -5.30 45.69 4.92
CA ASN A 211 -6.41 46.63 4.85
C ASN A 211 -6.82 46.89 3.39
N VAL A 212 -8.13 46.94 3.18
CA VAL A 212 -8.74 47.19 1.86
C VAL A 212 -9.61 48.43 1.97
N THR A 213 -9.34 49.43 1.14
CA THR A 213 -10.17 50.63 1.02
C THR A 213 -11.33 50.35 0.08
N THR A 214 -12.54 50.24 0.62
CA THR A 214 -13.77 50.14 -0.17
C THR A 214 -14.45 51.51 -0.26
N PRO A 215 -15.40 51.71 -1.20
CA PRO A 215 -16.17 52.96 -1.27
C PRO A 215 -16.95 53.29 0.02
N GLN A 216 -17.12 52.31 0.91
CA GLN A 216 -17.85 52.40 2.17
C GLN A 216 -16.92 52.66 3.38
N GLY A 217 -15.60 52.58 3.21
CA GLY A 217 -14.62 52.85 4.27
C GLY A 217 -13.37 51.97 4.21
N LEU A 218 -12.52 52.07 5.22
CA LEU A 218 -11.40 51.16 5.43
C LEU A 218 -11.91 49.86 6.07
N THR A 219 -11.55 48.73 5.49
CA THR A 219 -11.87 47.39 6.01
C THR A 219 -10.59 46.61 6.25
N HIS A 220 -10.58 45.76 7.27
CA HIS A 220 -9.48 44.88 7.62
C HIS A 220 -9.86 43.44 7.31
N LYS A 221 -8.95 42.71 6.70
CA LYS A 221 -9.20 41.32 6.31
C LYS A 221 -8.97 40.38 7.49
N ALA A 222 -9.94 39.51 7.73
CA ALA A 222 -9.83 38.42 8.68
C ALA A 222 -10.11 37.09 7.97
N CYS A 223 -9.36 36.06 8.32
CA CYS A 223 -9.43 34.75 7.67
C CYS A 223 -9.55 33.64 8.71
N CYS A 224 -10.01 32.46 8.26
CA CYS A 224 -10.15 31.31 9.14
C CYS A 224 -8.82 30.94 9.79
N ALA A 225 -8.84 30.81 11.12
CA ALA A 225 -7.68 30.38 11.88
C ALA A 225 -7.42 28.90 11.59
N TRP A 226 -6.22 28.58 11.11
CA TRP A 226 -5.88 27.22 10.74
C TRP A 226 -5.42 26.42 11.96
N ASP A 227 -5.92 25.20 12.07
CA ASP A 227 -5.77 24.39 13.26
C ASP A 227 -5.54 22.91 12.90
N LEU A 228 -4.30 22.45 13.06
CA LEU A 228 -3.89 21.06 12.87
C LEU A 228 -3.13 20.60 14.10
N HIS A 229 -3.03 19.28 14.27
CA HIS A 229 -2.15 18.71 15.27
C HIS A 229 -0.70 19.10 14.97
N VAL A 230 0.02 19.51 16.02
CA VAL A 230 1.42 19.89 15.95
C VAL A 230 2.24 18.87 16.73
N TRP A 231 3.44 18.56 16.23
CA TRP A 231 4.39 17.71 16.94
C TRP A 231 5.17 18.59 17.93
N LEU A 232 5.12 18.26 19.21
CA LEU A 232 5.83 19.05 20.22
C LEU A 232 7.30 18.60 20.27
N TYR A 233 8.16 19.40 19.65
CA TYR A 233 9.61 19.18 19.64
C TYR A 233 10.26 19.55 20.98
N GLY A 234 11.27 18.78 21.36
CA GLY A 234 12.17 19.13 22.46
C GLY A 234 12.99 20.38 22.15
N ASP A 235 13.33 21.13 23.19
CA ASP A 235 14.12 22.36 23.14
C ASP A 235 15.58 22.04 23.48
N SER A 236 16.46 22.09 22.46
CA SER A 236 17.89 21.81 22.62
C SER A 236 18.65 22.84 23.45
N SER A 237 18.03 23.99 23.78
CA SER A 237 18.63 25.02 24.64
C SER A 237 18.49 24.71 26.13
N LEU A 238 17.64 23.75 26.50
CA LEU A 238 17.47 23.30 27.87
C LEU A 238 18.53 22.24 28.21
N VAL A 239 19.11 22.34 29.42
CA VAL A 239 20.13 21.41 29.91
C VAL A 239 19.51 20.02 30.16
N GLU A 240 20.18 18.95 29.72
CA GLU A 240 19.70 17.56 29.81
C GLU A 240 19.37 17.08 31.25
N ASP A 241 19.89 17.75 32.28
CA ASP A 241 19.71 17.37 33.69
C ASP A 241 18.28 17.60 34.23
N GLU A 242 17.42 18.34 33.52
CA GLU A 242 16.01 18.58 33.90
C GLU A 242 15.03 17.94 32.89
N ALA A 243 15.10 16.62 32.73
CA ALA A 243 14.20 15.88 31.85
C ALA A 243 12.74 15.94 32.32
N VAL A 244 11.83 16.16 31.37
CA VAL A 244 10.39 16.03 31.59
C VAL A 244 10.04 14.55 31.72
N VAL A 245 9.29 14.19 32.76
CA VAL A 245 8.87 12.82 33.11
C VAL A 245 7.36 12.65 33.01
N ILE A 246 6.60 13.75 32.91
CA ILE A 246 5.15 13.71 32.73
C ILE A 246 4.79 13.58 31.24
N PRO A 247 3.65 12.94 30.89
CA PRO A 247 3.16 12.91 29.51
C PRO A 247 2.68 14.29 29.09
N ALA A 248 3.11 14.70 27.90
CA ALA A 248 2.74 15.96 27.27
C ALA A 248 2.02 15.70 25.94
N VAL A 249 0.84 16.29 25.77
CA VAL A 249 0.03 16.15 24.56
C VAL A 249 -0.46 17.49 24.07
N TYR A 250 -0.74 17.59 22.76
CA TYR A 250 -1.30 18.77 22.12
C TYR A 250 -2.68 18.50 21.54
N ILE A 251 -3.65 19.37 21.84
CA ILE A 251 -5.00 19.38 21.27
C ILE A 251 -5.21 20.63 20.42
N THR A 252 -6.07 20.53 19.41
CA THR A 252 -6.36 21.63 18.50
C THR A 252 -7.20 22.73 19.19
N MET A 253 -7.24 23.93 18.63
CA MET A 253 -8.14 25.02 19.06
C MET A 253 -9.61 24.57 19.09
N GLU A 254 -10.07 23.82 18.09
CA GLU A 254 -11.44 23.27 18.04
C GLU A 254 -11.72 22.36 19.26
N GLU A 255 -10.84 21.38 19.50
CA GLU A 255 -10.98 20.43 20.60
C GLU A 255 -10.87 21.11 21.97
N SER A 256 -10.00 22.12 22.07
CA SER A 256 -9.80 22.87 23.30
C SER A 256 -11.03 23.66 23.71
N GLU A 257 -11.85 24.11 22.76
CA GLU A 257 -13.08 24.85 23.08
C GLU A 257 -14.08 23.95 23.82
N ILE A 258 -14.19 22.69 23.39
CA ILE A 258 -15.01 21.67 24.06
C ILE A 258 -14.48 21.43 25.48
N LEU A 259 -13.16 21.23 25.63
CA LEU A 259 -12.54 20.98 26.93
C LEU A 259 -12.76 22.17 27.90
N LEU A 260 -12.50 23.39 27.43
CA LEU A 260 -12.60 24.59 28.25
C LEU A 260 -14.04 24.92 28.62
N ASP A 261 -15.02 24.67 27.74
CA ASP A 261 -16.44 24.85 28.06
C ASP A 261 -16.90 23.90 29.17
N VAL A 262 -16.49 22.63 29.11
CA VAL A 262 -16.74 21.65 30.18
C VAL A 262 -16.09 22.09 31.49
N MET A 263 -14.84 22.56 31.46
CA MET A 263 -14.15 23.03 32.66
C MET A 263 -14.80 24.27 33.28
N ARG A 264 -15.24 25.25 32.47
CA ARG A 264 -15.95 26.44 32.95
C ARG A 264 -17.31 26.08 33.56
N GLY A 265 -18.11 25.28 32.85
CA GLY A 265 -19.42 24.85 33.32
C GLY A 265 -19.35 23.98 34.59
N ALA A 266 -18.31 23.17 34.74
CA ALA A 266 -18.06 22.40 35.95
C ALA A 266 -17.60 23.28 37.13
N SER A 267 -16.76 24.29 36.87
CA SER A 267 -16.37 25.27 37.89
C SER A 267 -17.56 26.05 38.46
N ASP A 268 -18.54 26.41 37.61
CA ASP A 268 -19.76 27.09 38.05
C ASP A 268 -20.67 26.20 38.91
N ARG A 269 -20.68 24.89 38.65
CA ARG A 269 -21.48 23.89 39.38
C ARG A 269 -20.77 23.28 40.59
N GLY A 270 -19.45 23.41 40.67
CA GLY A 270 -18.61 22.76 41.68
C GLY A 270 -18.34 21.27 41.42
N ASP A 271 -18.58 20.78 40.20
CA ASP A 271 -18.35 19.38 39.84
C ASP A 271 -16.88 19.15 39.45
N PRO A 272 -16.23 18.05 39.88
CA PRO A 272 -14.85 17.77 39.50
C PRO A 272 -14.78 17.28 38.04
N VAL A 273 -13.91 17.89 37.24
CA VAL A 273 -13.58 17.40 35.90
C VAL A 273 -12.44 16.40 35.98
N THR A 274 -12.67 15.21 35.46
CA THR A 274 -11.67 14.15 35.36
C THR A 274 -11.15 14.03 33.93
N LEU A 275 -9.84 13.98 33.79
CA LEU A 275 -9.11 13.84 32.54
C LEU A 275 -8.30 12.55 32.56
N SER A 276 -8.32 11.84 31.45
CA SER A 276 -7.50 10.67 31.21
C SER A 276 -6.81 10.85 29.87
N VAL A 277 -5.48 10.72 29.85
CA VAL A 277 -4.69 10.79 28.61
C VAL A 277 -4.05 9.43 28.42
N TYR A 278 -4.24 8.85 27.24
CA TYR A 278 -3.69 7.54 26.89
C TYR A 278 -3.39 7.45 25.39
N GLU A 279 -2.52 6.53 25.01
CA GLU A 279 -2.19 6.24 23.62
C GLU A 279 -3.41 5.69 22.89
N ARG A 280 -3.58 6.13 21.64
CA ARG A 280 -4.64 5.62 20.78
C ARG A 280 -4.38 4.14 20.49
N TYR A 281 -5.46 3.36 20.47
CA TYR A 281 -5.37 1.92 20.25
C TYR A 281 -4.76 1.59 18.88
N VAL A 282 -3.62 0.90 18.90
CA VAL A 282 -3.00 0.26 17.73
C VAL A 282 -3.24 -1.26 17.82
N PRO A 283 -3.73 -1.92 16.75
CA PRO A 283 -3.88 -3.36 16.76
C PRO A 283 -2.52 -4.07 16.82
N GLN A 284 -2.35 -5.02 17.76
CA GLN A 284 -1.11 -5.81 17.88
C GLN A 284 -0.84 -6.73 16.67
N TYR A 285 -1.85 -6.98 15.83
CA TYR A 285 -1.73 -7.82 14.65
C TYR A 285 -2.33 -7.11 13.45
N ASN A 286 -1.51 -6.90 12.42
CA ASN A 286 -1.97 -6.34 11.16
C ASN A 286 -2.61 -7.43 10.30
N PHE A 287 -3.95 -7.48 10.32
CA PHE A 287 -4.71 -8.41 9.47
C PHE A 287 -4.39 -8.24 7.98
N SER A 288 -4.11 -7.01 7.54
CA SER A 288 -3.71 -6.71 6.16
C SER A 288 -2.41 -7.39 5.76
N ALA A 289 -1.44 -7.52 6.69
CA ALA A 289 -0.19 -8.25 6.45
C ALA A 289 -0.44 -9.76 6.26
N VAL A 290 -1.34 -10.35 7.04
CA VAL A 290 -1.73 -11.76 6.86
C VAL A 290 -2.47 -11.97 5.54
N LEU A 291 -3.36 -11.04 5.18
CA LEU A 291 -4.10 -11.10 3.91
C LEU A 291 -3.17 -11.00 2.70
N ILE A 292 -2.25 -10.05 2.69
CA ILE A 292 -1.32 -9.86 1.56
C ILE A 292 -0.34 -11.02 1.43
N TRP A 293 0.12 -11.58 2.56
CA TRP A 293 0.91 -12.81 2.56
C TRP A 293 0.15 -13.98 1.92
N ALA A 294 -1.08 -14.23 2.38
CA ALA A 294 -1.90 -15.32 1.86
C ALA A 294 -2.20 -15.12 0.36
N PHE A 295 -2.46 -13.88 -0.04
CA PHE A 295 -2.67 -13.50 -1.43
C PHE A 295 -1.42 -13.75 -2.29
N GLY A 296 -0.23 -13.32 -1.85
CA GLY A 296 1.02 -13.55 -2.57
C GLY A 296 1.35 -15.05 -2.75
N VAL A 297 1.13 -15.87 -1.71
CA VAL A 297 1.25 -17.33 -1.81
C VAL A 297 0.24 -17.91 -2.80
N PHE A 298 -1.01 -17.46 -2.74
CA PHE A 298 -2.06 -17.90 -3.65
C PHE A 298 -1.73 -17.56 -5.11
N VAL A 299 -1.25 -16.34 -5.38
CA VAL A 299 -0.84 -15.88 -6.73
C VAL A 299 0.33 -16.71 -7.26
N ALA A 300 1.37 -16.94 -6.46
CA ALA A 300 2.49 -17.78 -6.87
C ALA A 300 2.05 -19.23 -7.17
N TRP A 301 1.16 -19.78 -6.33
CA TRP A 301 0.62 -21.13 -6.49
C TRP A 301 -0.23 -21.26 -7.75
N ILE A 302 -1.19 -20.36 -7.98
CA ILE A 302 -2.09 -20.42 -9.15
C ILE A 302 -1.30 -20.20 -10.44
N ALA A 303 -0.37 -19.25 -10.47
CA ALA A 303 0.48 -18.97 -11.63
C ALA A 303 1.34 -20.18 -11.99
N SER A 304 2.02 -20.77 -11.00
CA SER A 304 2.85 -21.98 -11.18
C SER A 304 2.01 -23.19 -11.58
N TYR A 305 0.80 -23.30 -11.06
CA TYR A 305 -0.13 -24.36 -11.43
C TYR A 305 -0.59 -24.19 -12.89
N MET A 306 -1.02 -23.00 -13.30
CA MET A 306 -1.45 -22.71 -14.68
C MET A 306 -0.32 -22.97 -15.69
N SER A 307 0.91 -22.67 -15.31
CA SER A 307 2.12 -22.85 -16.11
C SER A 307 2.38 -24.30 -16.58
N SER A 308 1.87 -25.32 -15.88
CA SER A 308 1.95 -26.74 -16.27
C SER A 308 0.70 -27.28 -16.96
N GLY A 309 -0.24 -26.41 -17.35
CA GLY A 309 -1.51 -26.77 -17.96
C GLY A 309 -1.41 -27.54 -19.28
N GLU A 310 -0.36 -27.32 -20.07
CA GLU A 310 -0.10 -28.06 -21.31
C GLU A 310 0.18 -29.53 -21.04
N TYR A 311 1.13 -29.84 -20.15
CA TYR A 311 1.44 -31.20 -19.72
C TYR A 311 0.19 -31.92 -19.21
N ARG A 312 -0.66 -31.22 -18.44
CA ARG A 312 -1.92 -31.78 -17.94
C ARG A 312 -2.91 -32.15 -19.03
N ARG A 313 -3.03 -31.33 -20.07
CA ARG A 313 -3.92 -31.63 -21.21
C ARG A 313 -3.41 -32.86 -21.96
N VAL A 314 -2.10 -32.93 -22.20
CA VAL A 314 -1.48 -34.04 -22.95
C VAL A 314 -1.65 -35.37 -22.21
N TRP A 315 -1.27 -35.48 -20.93
CA TRP A 315 -1.34 -36.78 -20.25
C TRP A 315 -2.77 -37.26 -20.06
N LYS A 316 -3.74 -36.36 -19.84
CA LYS A 316 -5.17 -36.73 -19.80
C LYS A 316 -5.66 -37.25 -21.15
N GLY A 317 -5.17 -36.69 -22.25
CA GLY A 317 -5.44 -37.18 -23.60
C GLY A 317 -4.91 -38.61 -23.82
N VAL A 318 -3.65 -38.84 -23.43
CA VAL A 318 -3.01 -40.17 -23.51
C VAL A 318 -3.75 -41.20 -22.65
N GLU A 319 -4.12 -40.84 -21.42
CA GLU A 319 -4.87 -41.70 -20.51
C GLU A 319 -6.23 -42.09 -21.09
N ARG A 320 -6.96 -41.10 -21.64
CA ARG A 320 -8.25 -41.34 -22.30
C ARG A 320 -8.10 -42.29 -23.48
N GLN A 321 -7.09 -42.09 -24.32
CA GLN A 321 -6.85 -42.96 -25.47
C GLN A 321 -6.54 -44.40 -25.06
N ARG A 322 -5.79 -44.60 -23.97
CA ARG A 322 -5.57 -45.94 -23.41
C ARG A 322 -6.83 -46.58 -22.88
N SER A 323 -7.63 -45.84 -22.11
CA SER A 323 -8.88 -46.37 -21.57
C SER A 323 -9.82 -46.87 -22.68
N LEU A 324 -9.80 -46.20 -23.86
CA LEU A 324 -10.53 -46.62 -25.04
C LEU A 324 -9.92 -47.88 -25.69
N ASN A 325 -8.59 -47.98 -25.77
CA ASN A 325 -7.91 -49.17 -26.31
C ASN A 325 -8.10 -50.41 -25.43
N ASP A 326 -8.09 -50.25 -24.11
CA ASP A 326 -8.34 -51.35 -23.15
C ASP A 326 -9.81 -51.79 -23.19
N ALA A 327 -10.76 -50.84 -23.30
CA ALA A 327 -12.17 -51.15 -23.50
C ALA A 327 -12.44 -51.86 -24.84
N GLY A 328 -11.69 -51.53 -25.89
CA GLY A 328 -11.76 -52.20 -27.19
C GLY A 328 -11.16 -53.61 -27.19
N SER A 329 -10.04 -53.81 -26.49
CA SER A 329 -9.38 -55.13 -26.39
C SER A 329 -10.16 -56.13 -25.52
N GLY A 330 -10.97 -55.65 -24.57
CA GLY A 330 -11.88 -56.50 -23.77
C GLY A 330 -13.02 -57.15 -24.58
N SER A 331 -13.31 -56.67 -25.79
CA SER A 331 -14.35 -57.22 -26.67
C SER A 331 -13.84 -58.36 -27.58
N ILE A 332 -12.54 -58.40 -27.89
CA ILE A 332 -11.96 -59.36 -28.87
C ILE A 332 -11.47 -60.66 -28.20
N VAL A 333 -11.27 -60.70 -26.88
CA VAL A 333 -10.72 -61.86 -26.18
C VAL A 333 -11.79 -62.86 -25.68
N ARG A 334 -13.07 -62.70 -26.06
CA ARG A 334 -14.12 -63.67 -25.67
C ARG A 334 -14.46 -64.74 -26.72
N SER A 335 -13.73 -64.78 -27.84
CA SER A 335 -13.92 -65.79 -28.88
C SER A 335 -12.58 -66.30 -29.39
N ASN A 336 -11.96 -67.22 -28.64
CA ASN A 336 -11.19 -68.38 -29.15
C ASN A 336 -10.48 -69.08 -27.98
N ALA A 337 -11.27 -69.78 -27.18
CA ALA A 337 -10.78 -70.81 -26.26
C ALA A 337 -11.21 -72.17 -26.80
N ALA A 338 -10.39 -72.78 -27.66
CA ALA A 338 -10.38 -74.23 -27.89
C ALA A 338 -9.08 -74.64 -28.60
N GLY A 339 -8.24 -75.46 -27.94
CA GLY A 339 -7.34 -76.37 -28.64
C GLY A 339 -5.84 -76.30 -28.34
N ARG A 340 -5.46 -77.04 -27.28
CA ARG A 340 -4.42 -78.09 -27.29
C ARG A 340 -2.93 -77.75 -26.97
N SER A 341 -2.49 -78.43 -25.90
CA SER A 341 -1.18 -79.04 -25.57
C SER A 341 0.07 -78.19 -25.25
N SER A 342 0.52 -78.37 -23.99
CA SER A 342 1.85 -78.17 -23.38
C SER A 342 3.03 -78.86 -24.13
N PRO A 343 4.35 -78.64 -23.80
CA PRO A 343 4.89 -78.42 -22.45
C PRO A 343 6.01 -77.36 -22.23
N ARG A 344 6.15 -77.00 -20.94
CA ARG A 344 7.27 -76.37 -20.19
C ARG A 344 8.66 -77.00 -20.48
N PRO A 345 9.82 -76.39 -20.13
CA PRO A 345 10.17 -75.74 -18.83
C PRO A 345 11.00 -74.43 -19.02
N SER A 346 11.57 -73.70 -18.06
CA SER A 346 12.06 -73.91 -16.68
C SER A 346 12.32 -72.53 -16.00
N ASN A 347 12.21 -72.48 -14.68
CA ASN A 347 12.60 -71.35 -13.82
C ASN A 347 14.10 -71.06 -13.87
N SER A 348 14.48 -69.78 -13.74
CA SER A 348 15.59 -69.39 -12.85
C SER A 348 15.41 -67.94 -12.38
N ALA A 349 15.56 -67.75 -11.07
CA ALA A 349 15.63 -66.48 -10.39
C ALA A 349 17.10 -66.10 -10.25
N ILE A 350 17.52 -64.87 -10.59
CA ILE A 350 18.72 -64.24 -10.03
C ILE A 350 18.48 -62.72 -9.88
N SER A 351 18.87 -62.25 -8.71
CA SER A 351 18.86 -60.91 -8.16
C SER A 351 19.92 -59.97 -8.76
N SER A 352 19.65 -58.65 -8.63
CA SER A 352 20.60 -57.56 -8.32
C SER A 352 21.90 -57.43 -9.13
N GLU A 353 22.05 -56.31 -9.86
CA GLU A 353 23.12 -55.33 -9.63
C GLU A 353 22.99 -54.10 -10.55
N GLU A 354 23.20 -52.93 -9.96
CA GLU A 354 23.43 -51.66 -10.64
C GLU A 354 24.64 -51.75 -11.58
N ARG A 355 24.51 -51.18 -12.78
CA ARG A 355 25.68 -50.67 -13.50
C ARG A 355 25.27 -49.53 -14.42
N GLY A 356 25.68 -48.32 -14.04
CA GLY A 356 25.64 -47.15 -14.90
C GLY A 356 26.57 -47.33 -16.10
N VAL A 357 26.08 -46.95 -17.28
CA VAL A 357 26.90 -46.71 -18.46
C VAL A 357 26.29 -45.53 -19.21
N TYR A 358 26.95 -44.37 -19.10
CA TYR A 358 26.84 -43.31 -20.10
C TYR A 358 27.32 -43.89 -21.44
N ARG A 359 26.47 -43.85 -22.47
CA ARG A 359 26.89 -44.06 -23.85
C ARG A 359 26.17 -43.05 -24.73
N ALA A 360 26.91 -42.05 -25.18
CA ALA A 360 26.52 -41.24 -26.32
C ALA A 360 26.58 -42.14 -27.58
N PRO A 361 25.62 -42.03 -28.51
CA PRO A 361 25.83 -42.45 -29.88
C PRO A 361 25.91 -41.23 -30.81
N SER A 362 27.00 -41.23 -31.57
CA SER A 362 27.22 -40.50 -32.81
C SER A 362 26.19 -40.90 -33.88
N GLU A 363 26.12 -40.03 -34.90
CA GLU A 363 25.25 -40.05 -36.06
C GLU A 363 25.10 -41.39 -36.78
N GLN A 364 23.92 -41.51 -37.41
CA GLN A 364 23.66 -42.18 -38.68
C GLN A 364 23.21 -43.65 -38.64
N GLU A 365 21.91 -43.89 -38.35
CA GLU A 365 21.13 -44.82 -39.16
C GLU A 365 19.62 -44.60 -39.09
N ARG A 366 19.00 -44.74 -40.26
CA ARG A 366 17.64 -44.38 -40.65
C ARG A 366 16.73 -45.61 -40.49
N THR A 367 15.68 -45.54 -39.67
CA THR A 367 14.48 -46.38 -39.82
C THR A 367 13.19 -45.66 -39.37
N THR A 368 12.44 -45.21 -40.39
CA THR A 368 10.97 -45.06 -40.52
C THR A 368 10.10 -44.69 -39.30
N PRO A 369 9.45 -43.50 -39.31
CA PRO A 369 8.28 -43.23 -38.47
C PRO A 369 7.00 -43.82 -39.09
N VAL A 370 6.15 -44.37 -38.23
CA VAL A 370 4.79 -44.83 -38.55
C VAL A 370 3.95 -43.64 -39.01
N ASN A 371 3.47 -43.71 -40.25
CA ASN A 371 2.59 -42.73 -40.88
C ASN A 371 1.22 -42.68 -40.18
N SER A 372 0.89 -41.55 -39.56
CA SER A 372 -0.49 -41.07 -39.48
C SER A 372 -0.60 -39.79 -40.30
N ARG A 373 -1.24 -39.90 -41.47
CA ARG A 373 -1.59 -38.80 -42.37
C ARG A 373 -2.56 -37.84 -41.67
N THR A 374 -2.13 -36.62 -41.38
CA THR A 374 -3.00 -35.44 -41.46
C THR A 374 -2.19 -34.28 -42.05
N THR A 375 -2.79 -33.69 -43.07
CA THR A 375 -2.40 -32.52 -43.87
C THR A 375 -1.68 -31.41 -43.11
N SER A 376 -0.57 -30.97 -43.72
CA SER A 376 0.02 -29.63 -43.70
C SER A 376 -0.78 -28.55 -42.95
N ASN A 377 -0.24 -28.09 -41.83
CA ASN A 377 -0.24 -26.69 -41.41
C ASN A 377 1.08 -26.45 -40.68
N VAL A 378 1.83 -25.46 -41.16
CA VAL A 378 2.98 -24.88 -40.46
C VAL A 378 2.48 -24.44 -39.09
N SER A 379 2.91 -25.12 -38.04
CA SER A 379 2.70 -24.69 -36.66
C SER A 379 3.96 -23.92 -36.30
N GLU A 380 3.84 -22.61 -36.13
CA GLU A 380 4.82 -21.83 -35.38
C GLU A 380 4.95 -22.46 -33.99
N ASP A 381 6.15 -22.96 -33.67
CA ASP A 381 6.48 -23.30 -32.29
C ASP A 381 6.35 -22.00 -31.47
N PRO A 382 5.54 -21.95 -30.39
CA PRO A 382 5.51 -20.76 -29.55
C PRO A 382 6.92 -20.58 -28.97
N GLU A 383 7.54 -19.44 -29.26
CA GLU A 383 8.86 -19.05 -28.74
C GLU A 383 8.85 -19.08 -27.21
N SER A 384 9.11 -20.25 -26.62
CA SER A 384 9.32 -20.36 -25.18
C SER A 384 10.74 -19.89 -24.90
N LEU A 385 10.85 -18.75 -24.22
CA LEU A 385 12.14 -18.20 -23.84
C LEU A 385 12.83 -19.14 -22.83
N GLU A 386 13.80 -19.93 -23.33
CA GLU A 386 14.59 -20.81 -22.48
C GLU A 386 15.71 -20.02 -21.79
N LEU A 387 15.63 -19.87 -20.46
CA LEU A 387 16.69 -19.20 -19.73
C LEU A 387 17.92 -20.10 -19.60
N THR A 388 19.02 -19.66 -20.22
CA THR A 388 20.37 -20.14 -19.90
C THR A 388 20.98 -19.30 -18.75
N PRO A 389 22.05 -19.77 -18.08
CA PRO A 389 22.74 -19.00 -17.03
C PRO A 389 23.20 -17.60 -17.50
N MET A 390 23.53 -17.46 -18.79
CA MET A 390 23.94 -16.18 -19.37
C MET A 390 22.77 -15.19 -19.43
N HIS A 391 21.55 -15.67 -19.69
CA HIS A 391 20.34 -14.83 -19.64
C HIS A 391 20.01 -14.39 -18.21
N ALA A 392 20.29 -15.22 -17.19
CA ALA A 392 20.11 -14.83 -15.79
C ALA A 392 21.06 -13.67 -15.39
N LEU A 393 22.33 -13.72 -15.82
CA LEU A 393 23.27 -12.61 -15.61
C LEU A 393 22.85 -11.36 -16.40
N GLY A 394 22.41 -11.54 -17.65
CA GLY A 394 21.88 -10.46 -18.48
C GLY A 394 20.66 -9.77 -17.85
N PHE A 395 19.75 -10.54 -17.26
CA PHE A 395 18.59 -10.00 -16.54
C PHE A 395 19.01 -9.06 -15.41
N ILE A 396 20.02 -9.45 -14.61
CA ILE A 396 20.51 -8.64 -13.49
C ILE A 396 21.18 -7.36 -13.99
N VAL A 397 22.02 -7.45 -15.02
CA VAL A 397 22.69 -6.27 -15.59
C VAL A 397 21.66 -5.30 -16.17
N MET A 398 20.68 -5.79 -16.91
CA MET A 398 19.61 -4.96 -17.46
C MET A 398 18.74 -4.33 -16.37
N ALA A 399 18.39 -5.08 -15.32
CA ALA A 399 17.67 -4.56 -14.15
C ALA A 399 18.50 -3.47 -13.44
N SER A 400 19.81 -3.68 -13.28
CA SER A 400 20.72 -2.71 -12.66
C SER A 400 20.79 -1.41 -13.46
N ILE A 401 20.97 -1.51 -14.78
CA ILE A 401 20.99 -0.35 -15.67
C ILE A 401 19.66 0.38 -15.63
N SER A 402 18.54 -0.36 -15.67
CA SER A 402 17.20 0.23 -15.59
C SER A 402 16.98 1.00 -14.29
N LEU A 403 17.36 0.43 -13.13
CA LEU A 403 17.25 1.12 -11.84
C LEU A 403 18.12 2.38 -11.78
N LEU A 404 19.36 2.34 -12.28
CA LEU A 404 20.22 3.52 -12.33
C LEU A 404 19.65 4.61 -13.25
N VAL A 405 19.07 4.22 -14.40
CA VAL A 405 18.39 5.17 -15.29
C VAL A 405 17.20 5.83 -14.59
N LEU A 406 16.38 5.06 -13.87
CA LEU A 406 15.27 5.61 -13.09
C LEU A 406 15.74 6.59 -12.01
N PHE A 407 16.82 6.25 -11.31
CA PHE A 407 17.41 7.09 -10.28
C PHE A 407 17.94 8.43 -10.83
N PHE A 408 18.72 8.41 -11.91
CA PHE A 408 19.33 9.63 -12.46
C PHE A 408 18.37 10.48 -13.30
N PHE A 409 17.51 9.85 -14.11
CA PHE A 409 16.64 10.58 -15.05
C PHE A 409 15.23 10.86 -14.48
N LYS A 410 14.85 10.27 -13.34
CA LYS A 410 13.56 10.49 -12.66
C LYS A 410 12.33 10.29 -13.58
N ILE A 411 12.39 9.33 -14.51
CA ILE A 411 11.35 9.06 -15.52
C ILE A 411 10.19 8.19 -15.01
N TYR A 412 9.82 8.31 -13.73
CA TYR A 412 8.83 7.45 -13.07
C TYR A 412 7.44 7.48 -13.74
N ASN A 413 7.06 8.61 -14.33
CA ASN A 413 5.82 8.75 -15.09
C ASN A 413 5.78 7.80 -16.31
N VAL A 414 6.92 7.54 -16.94
CA VAL A 414 7.02 6.59 -18.05
C VAL A 414 6.80 5.16 -17.56
N VAL A 415 7.30 4.82 -16.36
CA VAL A 415 7.07 3.51 -15.73
C VAL A 415 5.58 3.27 -15.49
N LYS A 416 4.84 4.28 -14.99
CA LYS A 416 3.38 4.18 -14.81
C LYS A 416 2.66 3.88 -16.14
N ILE A 417 3.05 4.54 -17.23
CA ILE A 417 2.48 4.33 -18.57
C ILE A 417 2.79 2.92 -19.09
N MET A 418 4.05 2.49 -19.00
CA MET A 418 4.47 1.15 -19.42
C MET A 418 3.77 0.06 -18.62
N TYR A 419 3.62 0.25 -17.31
CA TYR A 419 2.91 -0.66 -16.42
C TYR A 419 1.45 -0.79 -16.83
N ALA A 420 0.74 0.33 -17.03
CA ALA A 420 -0.67 0.32 -17.43
C ALA A 420 -0.88 -0.41 -18.78
N PHE A 421 -0.02 -0.14 -19.77
CA PHE A 421 -0.10 -0.79 -21.08
C PHE A 421 0.16 -2.30 -21.00
N GLY A 422 1.27 -2.69 -20.35
CA GLY A 422 1.64 -4.10 -20.20
C GLY A 422 0.59 -4.90 -19.42
N CYS A 423 0.11 -4.35 -18.30
CA CYS A 423 -0.87 -5.02 -17.45
C CYS A 423 -2.24 -5.13 -18.12
N SER A 424 -2.66 -4.14 -18.91
CA SER A 424 -3.91 -4.22 -19.67
C SER A 424 -3.87 -5.39 -20.67
N GLY A 425 -2.73 -5.60 -21.33
CA GLY A 425 -2.51 -6.75 -22.21
C GLY A 425 -2.57 -8.08 -21.46
N ALA A 426 -1.95 -8.18 -20.28
CA ALA A 426 -2.04 -9.40 -19.47
C ALA A 426 -3.45 -9.65 -18.93
N PHE A 427 -4.14 -8.60 -18.47
CA PHE A 427 -5.53 -8.69 -18.01
C PHE A 427 -6.47 -9.16 -19.11
N MET A 428 -6.27 -8.67 -20.34
CA MET A 428 -6.98 -9.13 -21.54
C MET A 428 -6.83 -10.64 -21.73
N GLN A 429 -5.59 -11.14 -21.75
CA GLN A 429 -5.29 -12.54 -22.06
C GLN A 429 -5.71 -13.52 -20.95
N ILE A 430 -5.52 -13.14 -19.68
CA ILE A 430 -5.73 -14.03 -18.54
C ILE A 430 -7.19 -14.03 -18.06
N VAL A 431 -7.88 -12.89 -18.10
CA VAL A 431 -9.21 -12.74 -17.49
C VAL A 431 -10.28 -12.46 -18.54
N VAL A 432 -10.13 -11.38 -19.30
CA VAL A 432 -11.23 -10.80 -20.09
C VAL A 432 -11.60 -11.70 -21.27
N HIS A 433 -10.63 -12.08 -22.09
CA HIS A 433 -10.84 -12.92 -23.27
C HIS A 433 -11.44 -14.29 -22.89
N PRO A 434 -10.79 -15.14 -22.06
CA PRO A 434 -11.36 -16.44 -21.69
C PRO A 434 -12.69 -16.31 -20.94
N GLY A 435 -12.87 -15.24 -20.16
CA GLY A 435 -14.14 -14.93 -19.47
C GLY A 435 -15.28 -14.68 -20.44
N PHE A 436 -15.08 -13.82 -21.44
CA PHE A 436 -16.09 -13.58 -22.47
C PHE A 436 -16.34 -14.81 -23.35
N THR A 437 -15.30 -15.55 -23.74
CA THR A 437 -15.50 -16.81 -24.49
C THR A 437 -16.37 -17.78 -23.70
N ALA A 438 -16.07 -18.00 -22.42
CA ALA A 438 -16.86 -18.88 -21.56
C ALA A 438 -18.30 -18.38 -21.39
N LEU A 439 -18.50 -17.06 -21.25
CA LEU A 439 -19.81 -16.44 -21.13
C LEU A 439 -20.65 -16.64 -22.40
N PHE A 440 -20.10 -16.37 -23.58
CA PHE A 440 -20.83 -16.53 -24.85
C PHE A 440 -21.13 -17.99 -25.17
N VAL A 441 -20.20 -18.91 -24.89
CA VAL A 441 -20.45 -20.36 -25.00
C VAL A 441 -21.58 -20.78 -24.05
N ARG A 442 -21.60 -20.26 -22.82
CA ARG A 442 -22.66 -20.55 -21.85
C ARG A 442 -24.01 -19.99 -22.26
N MET A 443 -24.04 -18.83 -22.89
CA MET A 443 -25.25 -18.22 -23.45
C MET A 443 -25.67 -18.81 -24.81
N ARG A 444 -24.94 -19.80 -25.35
CA ARG A 444 -25.13 -20.36 -26.71
C ARG A 444 -25.17 -19.30 -27.81
N TRP A 445 -24.46 -18.20 -27.61
CA TRP A 445 -24.45 -17.10 -28.56
C TRP A 445 -23.25 -17.28 -29.49
N GLU A 446 -23.46 -17.93 -30.63
CA GLU A 446 -22.37 -18.25 -31.57
C GLU A 446 -21.91 -17.06 -32.43
N GLY A 447 -22.72 -16.00 -32.54
CA GLY A 447 -22.42 -14.83 -33.37
C GLY A 447 -21.11 -14.12 -33.00
N PRO A 448 -20.92 -13.69 -31.74
CA PRO A 448 -19.72 -12.95 -31.29
C PRO A 448 -18.41 -13.77 -31.30
N LEU A 449 -18.52 -15.10 -31.40
CA LEU A 449 -17.40 -16.04 -31.41
C LEU A 449 -16.91 -16.35 -32.83
N ARG A 450 -17.71 -16.02 -33.87
CA ARG A 450 -17.31 -16.23 -35.26
C ARG A 450 -16.44 -15.06 -35.73
N PRO A 451 -15.30 -15.33 -36.36
CA PRO A 451 -14.46 -14.29 -36.93
C PRO A 451 -15.22 -13.52 -38.02
N PHE A 452 -14.91 -12.24 -38.19
CA PHE A 452 -15.57 -11.40 -39.20
C PHE A 452 -15.38 -11.99 -40.59
N GLU A 453 -16.48 -12.22 -41.32
CA GLU A 453 -16.45 -12.85 -42.64
C GLU A 453 -15.62 -12.10 -43.69
N CYS A 454 -15.35 -10.81 -43.52
CA CYS A 454 -14.53 -9.99 -44.43
C CYS A 454 -13.01 -10.13 -44.19
N LEU A 455 -12.61 -10.54 -42.99
CA LEU A 455 -11.23 -10.82 -42.58
C LEU A 455 -11.13 -12.33 -42.38
N THR A 456 -11.19 -13.08 -43.47
CA THR A 456 -10.90 -14.52 -43.46
C THR A 456 -9.82 -14.78 -44.50
N GLU A 457 -8.92 -15.73 -44.22
CA GLU A 457 -7.80 -16.11 -45.10
C GLU A 457 -8.27 -16.31 -46.56
N GLU A 458 -9.46 -16.88 -46.73
CA GLU A 458 -10.03 -17.20 -48.03
C GLU A 458 -10.52 -15.97 -48.83
N LYS A 459 -10.98 -14.91 -48.17
CA LYS A 459 -11.37 -13.66 -48.85
C LYS A 459 -10.19 -12.71 -49.02
N ALA A 460 -9.30 -12.62 -48.04
CA ALA A 460 -8.08 -11.80 -48.14
C ALA A 460 -7.18 -12.29 -49.29
N SER A 461 -6.99 -13.61 -49.41
CA SER A 461 -6.27 -14.22 -50.54
C SER A 461 -6.97 -14.01 -51.89
N ARG A 462 -8.31 -14.10 -51.96
CA ARG A 462 -9.07 -13.82 -53.19
C ARG A 462 -9.01 -12.36 -53.63
N GLU A 463 -9.03 -11.41 -52.71
CA GLU A 463 -8.94 -9.99 -53.04
C GLU A 463 -7.52 -9.56 -53.40
N ALA A 464 -6.50 -10.13 -52.74
CA ALA A 464 -5.11 -9.98 -53.16
C ALA A 464 -4.86 -10.55 -54.57
N ALA A 465 -5.47 -11.70 -54.89
CA ALA A 465 -5.38 -12.31 -56.22
C ALA A 465 -6.06 -11.47 -57.33
N ARG A 466 -7.02 -10.60 -57.00
CA ARG A 466 -7.68 -9.70 -57.97
C ARG A 466 -6.82 -8.49 -58.35
N GLY A 467 -5.75 -8.20 -57.61
CA GLY A 467 -4.85 -7.09 -57.85
C GLY A 467 -5.44 -5.73 -57.49
N GLY A 468 -4.66 -4.90 -56.80
CA GLY A 468 -5.03 -3.54 -56.40
C GLY A 468 -4.71 -3.23 -54.94
N TRP A 469 -4.62 -1.94 -54.61
CA TRP A 469 -4.19 -1.48 -53.28
C TRP A 469 -5.05 -2.02 -52.13
N LYS A 470 -6.35 -2.25 -52.34
CA LYS A 470 -7.28 -2.80 -51.33
C LYS A 470 -6.95 -4.25 -50.97
N GLY A 471 -6.66 -5.09 -51.95
CA GLY A 471 -6.32 -6.51 -51.71
C GLY A 471 -4.96 -6.67 -51.02
N GLN A 472 -4.00 -5.82 -51.37
CA GLN A 472 -2.68 -5.82 -50.73
C GLN A 472 -2.73 -5.27 -49.30
N LEU A 473 -3.55 -4.24 -49.06
CA LEU A 473 -3.84 -3.75 -47.72
C LEU A 473 -4.55 -4.81 -46.87
N LEU A 474 -5.54 -5.52 -47.42
CA LEU A 474 -6.25 -6.59 -46.70
C LEU A 474 -5.35 -7.76 -46.33
N MET A 475 -4.42 -8.18 -47.20
CA MET A 475 -3.41 -9.19 -46.88
C MET A 475 -2.46 -8.72 -45.79
N CYS A 476 -1.92 -7.50 -45.87
CA CYS A 476 -1.08 -6.95 -44.80
C CYS A 476 -1.83 -6.85 -43.46
N LEU A 477 -3.13 -6.49 -43.50
CA LEU A 477 -3.96 -6.43 -42.30
C LEU A 477 -4.20 -7.83 -41.72
N TRP A 478 -4.42 -8.83 -42.57
CA TRP A 478 -4.60 -10.22 -42.18
C TRP A 478 -3.32 -10.82 -41.58
N ASP A 479 -2.16 -10.58 -42.20
CA ASP A 479 -0.86 -11.06 -41.68
C ASP A 479 -0.52 -10.45 -40.31
N PHE A 480 -0.97 -9.22 -40.04
CA PHE A 480 -0.72 -8.54 -38.77
C PHE A 480 -1.75 -8.89 -37.67
N LEU A 481 -3.04 -9.02 -38.01
CA LEU A 481 -4.11 -9.17 -37.01
C LEU A 481 -4.73 -10.58 -36.93
N GLY A 482 -4.55 -11.42 -37.95
CA GLY A 482 -5.17 -12.75 -38.01
C GLY A 482 -6.71 -12.74 -38.04
N PRO A 483 -7.37 -13.89 -37.78
CA PRO A 483 -8.83 -13.97 -37.62
C PRO A 483 -9.28 -13.25 -36.35
N ILE A 484 -9.79 -12.02 -36.51
CA ILE A 484 -10.36 -11.24 -35.40
C ILE A 484 -11.83 -11.60 -35.21
N ALA A 485 -12.19 -12.06 -34.01
CA ALA A 485 -13.57 -12.17 -33.59
C ALA A 485 -14.04 -10.89 -32.86
N PRO A 486 -15.35 -10.56 -32.91
CA PRO A 486 -15.91 -9.44 -32.15
C PRO A 486 -15.57 -9.50 -30.65
N VAL A 487 -15.48 -10.70 -30.08
CA VAL A 487 -15.07 -10.91 -28.68
C VAL A 487 -13.66 -10.38 -28.39
N ASP A 488 -12.73 -10.49 -29.35
CA ASP A 488 -11.35 -10.02 -29.20
C ASP A 488 -11.34 -8.50 -29.11
N ILE A 489 -12.05 -7.82 -30.01
CA ILE A 489 -12.17 -6.35 -30.02
C ILE A 489 -12.78 -5.84 -28.73
N VAL A 490 -13.89 -6.46 -28.27
CA VAL A 490 -14.55 -6.07 -27.01
C VAL A 490 -13.60 -6.27 -25.83
N SER A 491 -12.83 -7.37 -25.82
CA SER A 491 -11.86 -7.65 -24.75
C SER A 491 -10.72 -6.62 -24.70
N VAL A 492 -10.22 -6.18 -25.87
CA VAL A 492 -9.20 -5.13 -26.00
C VAL A 492 -9.76 -3.80 -25.48
N ILE A 493 -10.93 -3.38 -25.96
CA ILE A 493 -11.52 -2.09 -25.57
C ILE A 493 -11.77 -2.04 -24.05
N LEU A 494 -12.31 -3.11 -23.46
CA LEU A 494 -12.60 -3.14 -22.03
C LEU A 494 -11.32 -3.17 -21.18
N SER A 495 -10.33 -3.95 -21.56
CA SER A 495 -9.07 -4.06 -20.81
C SER A 495 -8.25 -2.77 -20.85
N TYR A 496 -8.00 -2.20 -22.03
CA TYR A 496 -7.28 -0.94 -22.17
C TYR A 496 -8.09 0.26 -21.68
N GLY A 497 -9.41 0.21 -21.74
CA GLY A 497 -10.28 1.20 -21.09
C GLY A 497 -10.06 1.25 -19.57
N MET A 498 -10.04 0.08 -18.91
CA MET A 498 -9.74 -0.01 -17.48
C MET A 498 -8.31 0.45 -17.16
N GLY A 499 -7.33 0.11 -18.00
CA GLY A 499 -5.96 0.59 -17.88
C GLY A 499 -5.82 2.11 -18.01
N ALA A 500 -6.56 2.72 -18.93
CA ALA A 500 -6.60 4.17 -19.11
C ALA A 500 -7.25 4.89 -17.92
N SER A 501 -8.35 4.33 -17.37
CA SER A 501 -8.98 4.86 -16.15
C SER A 501 -8.04 4.76 -14.94
N TRP A 502 -7.34 3.65 -14.78
CA TRP A 502 -6.33 3.49 -13.73
C TRP A 502 -5.19 4.52 -13.88
N LEU A 503 -4.69 4.70 -15.11
CA LEU A 503 -3.62 5.65 -15.41
C LEU A 503 -4.07 7.10 -15.17
N TYR A 504 -5.31 7.45 -15.52
CA TYR A 504 -5.89 8.76 -15.24
C TYR A 504 -5.86 9.06 -13.75
N VAL A 505 -6.36 8.14 -12.91
CA VAL A 505 -6.32 8.27 -11.44
C VAL A 505 -4.88 8.38 -10.93
N ALA A 506 -3.94 7.60 -11.50
CA ALA A 506 -2.52 7.62 -11.13
C ALA A 506 -1.82 8.98 -11.33
N PHE A 507 -2.37 9.85 -12.18
CA PHE A 507 -1.81 11.17 -12.52
C PHE A 507 -2.60 12.34 -11.94
N THR A 508 -3.91 12.18 -11.72
CA THR A 508 -4.78 13.28 -11.28
C THR A 508 -4.98 13.32 -9.77
N VAL A 509 -4.92 12.18 -9.10
CA VAL A 509 -5.19 12.08 -7.66
C VAL A 509 -3.87 11.98 -6.89
N PRO A 510 -3.63 12.86 -5.90
CA PRO A 510 -2.54 12.68 -4.94
C PRO A 510 -2.83 11.47 -4.03
N HIS A 511 -1.83 10.64 -3.76
CA HIS A 511 -1.97 9.39 -2.99
C HIS A 511 -3.10 8.47 -3.50
N PRO A 512 -2.98 7.95 -4.74
CA PRO A 512 -4.03 7.15 -5.36
C PRO A 512 -4.26 5.80 -4.66
N ASP A 513 -3.30 5.32 -3.87
CA ASP A 513 -3.40 4.11 -3.05
C ASP A 513 -4.54 4.14 -2.02
N THR A 514 -4.99 5.34 -1.62
CA THR A 514 -6.17 5.49 -0.75
C THR A 514 -7.50 5.16 -1.44
N LEU A 515 -7.54 5.19 -2.78
CA LEU A 515 -8.75 4.90 -3.55
C LEU A 515 -8.94 3.39 -3.76
N VAL A 516 -10.10 2.88 -3.35
CA VAL A 516 -10.47 1.46 -3.50
C VAL A 516 -10.33 0.97 -4.94
N PHE A 517 -10.77 1.78 -5.90
CA PHE A 517 -10.63 1.43 -7.32
C PHE A 517 -9.16 1.24 -7.73
N TYR A 518 -8.26 2.10 -7.26
CA TYR A 518 -6.89 2.12 -7.71
C TYR A 518 -6.09 0.89 -7.24
N TRP A 519 -6.08 0.61 -5.94
CA TRP A 519 -5.31 -0.51 -5.39
C TRP A 519 -5.90 -1.86 -5.81
N VAL A 520 -7.23 -2.00 -5.88
CA VAL A 520 -7.87 -3.24 -6.35
C VAL A 520 -7.50 -3.54 -7.81
N VAL A 521 -7.58 -2.52 -8.69
CA VAL A 521 -7.21 -2.70 -10.10
C VAL A 521 -5.72 -2.96 -10.24
N GLN A 522 -4.87 -2.29 -9.45
CA GLN A 522 -3.43 -2.54 -9.42
C GLN A 522 -3.12 -3.99 -9.03
N ASP A 523 -3.76 -4.54 -7.99
CA ASP A 523 -3.55 -5.92 -7.54
C ASP A 523 -4.04 -6.95 -8.57
N ILE A 524 -5.16 -6.69 -9.24
CA ILE A 524 -5.66 -7.52 -10.34
C ILE A 524 -4.68 -7.51 -11.51
N PHE A 525 -4.17 -6.33 -11.89
CA PHE A 525 -3.18 -6.13 -12.93
C PHE A 525 -1.85 -6.83 -12.62
N GLY A 526 -1.33 -6.65 -11.41
CA GLY A 526 -0.14 -7.33 -10.94
C GLY A 526 -0.32 -8.85 -10.92
N THR A 527 -1.48 -9.34 -10.47
CA THR A 527 -1.81 -10.78 -10.50
C THR A 527 -1.80 -11.35 -11.91
N CYS A 528 -2.44 -10.67 -12.86
CA CYS A 528 -2.46 -11.09 -14.26
C CYS A 528 -1.06 -11.09 -14.87
N MET A 529 -0.25 -10.07 -14.56
CA MET A 529 1.15 -10.02 -14.99
C MET A 529 1.99 -11.14 -14.39
N CYS A 530 1.87 -11.43 -13.10
CA CYS A 530 2.56 -12.56 -12.47
C CYS A 530 2.20 -13.90 -13.12
N ILE A 531 0.90 -14.14 -13.37
CA ILE A 531 0.42 -15.36 -14.04
C ILE A 531 0.99 -15.46 -15.45
N LEU A 532 0.92 -14.38 -16.23
CA LEU A 532 1.44 -14.35 -17.59
C LEU A 532 2.95 -14.62 -17.60
N PHE A 533 3.71 -13.90 -16.78
CA PHE A 533 5.17 -14.02 -16.70
C PHE A 533 5.62 -15.43 -16.30
N LEU A 534 5.03 -16.02 -15.25
CA LEU A 534 5.38 -17.38 -14.80
C LEU A 534 4.90 -18.48 -15.75
N SER A 535 3.95 -18.16 -16.63
CA SER A 535 3.46 -19.07 -17.68
C SER A 535 4.34 -18.99 -18.94
N THR A 536 4.85 -17.81 -19.30
CA THR A 536 5.69 -17.62 -20.50
C THR A 536 7.12 -18.05 -20.26
N ILE A 537 7.71 -17.68 -19.13
CA ILE A 537 9.12 -17.99 -18.85
C ILE A 537 9.28 -19.46 -18.48
N LYS A 538 10.17 -20.16 -19.19
CA LYS A 538 10.49 -21.57 -18.94
C LYS A 538 11.95 -21.71 -18.51
N LEU A 539 12.15 -22.25 -17.31
CA LEU A 539 13.47 -22.67 -16.84
C LEU A 539 13.78 -24.07 -17.37
N ASN A 540 14.91 -24.24 -18.05
CA ASN A 540 15.32 -25.52 -18.60
C ASN A 540 16.04 -26.41 -17.55
N SER A 541 16.57 -25.83 -16.48
CA SER A 541 17.26 -26.59 -15.42
C SER A 541 17.12 -25.95 -14.04
N ILE A 542 17.02 -26.80 -13.01
CA ILE A 542 17.04 -26.38 -11.61
C ILE A 542 18.35 -25.68 -11.23
N LYS A 543 19.47 -25.99 -11.91
CA LYS A 543 20.75 -25.30 -11.71
C LYS A 543 20.64 -23.82 -12.07
N VAL A 544 19.93 -23.50 -13.15
CA VAL A 544 19.69 -22.11 -13.57
C VAL A 544 18.82 -21.40 -12.53
N ALA A 545 17.76 -22.06 -12.05
CA ALA A 545 16.89 -21.54 -11.00
C ALA A 545 17.67 -21.20 -9.72
N ALA A 546 18.49 -22.13 -9.24
CA ALA A 546 19.30 -21.96 -8.04
C ALA A 546 20.33 -20.83 -8.19
N THR A 547 21.02 -20.76 -9.33
CA THR A 547 21.96 -19.66 -9.60
C THR A 547 21.25 -18.31 -9.65
N LEU A 548 20.12 -18.21 -10.34
CA LEU A 548 19.34 -16.97 -10.45
C LEU A 548 18.89 -16.46 -9.07
N LEU A 549 18.29 -17.34 -8.25
CA LEU A 549 17.85 -16.98 -6.90
C LEU A 549 19.00 -16.60 -5.97
N THR A 550 20.13 -17.31 -6.06
CA THR A 550 21.32 -17.00 -5.25
C THR A 550 21.88 -15.62 -5.60
N VAL A 551 21.99 -15.30 -6.90
CA VAL A 551 22.50 -14.00 -7.31
C VAL A 551 21.49 -12.89 -6.99
N ALA A 552 20.18 -13.13 -7.16
CA ALA A 552 19.14 -12.17 -6.78
C ALA A 552 19.15 -11.86 -5.27
N PHE A 553 19.42 -12.84 -4.42
CA PHE A 553 19.58 -12.64 -2.97
C PHE A 553 20.74 -11.69 -2.63
N PHE A 554 21.92 -11.90 -3.21
CA PHE A 554 23.05 -11.00 -2.98
C PHE A 554 22.85 -9.62 -3.63
N TYR A 555 22.13 -9.57 -4.75
CA TYR A 555 21.76 -8.34 -5.42
C TYR A 555 20.88 -7.45 -4.53
N ASP A 556 19.86 -8.02 -3.90
CA ASP A 556 18.97 -7.28 -3.00
C ASP A 556 19.72 -6.71 -1.79
N ILE A 557 20.56 -7.53 -1.14
CA ILE A 557 21.41 -7.10 -0.02
C ILE A 557 22.33 -5.93 -0.41
N PHE A 558 22.93 -5.98 -1.61
CA PHE A 558 23.80 -4.93 -2.11
C PHE A 558 23.04 -3.60 -2.29
N PHE A 559 21.87 -3.64 -2.93
CA PHE A 559 21.08 -2.42 -3.19
C PHE A 559 20.46 -1.81 -1.94
N VAL A 560 20.10 -2.62 -0.95
CA VAL A 560 19.53 -2.15 0.32
C VAL A 560 20.61 -1.61 1.26
N PHE A 561 21.68 -2.38 1.54
CA PHE A 561 22.62 -2.04 2.61
C PHE A 561 23.92 -1.38 2.15
N VAL A 562 24.43 -1.72 0.96
CA VAL A 562 25.73 -1.20 0.48
C VAL A 562 25.57 0.15 -0.20
N THR A 563 24.44 0.36 -0.88
CA THR A 563 24.21 1.57 -1.66
C THR A 563 24.16 2.87 -0.83
N PRO A 564 23.53 2.92 0.37
CA PRO A 564 23.61 4.08 1.26
C PRO A 564 25.04 4.51 1.63
N LEU A 565 25.99 3.55 1.65
CA LEU A 565 27.39 3.83 1.98
C LEU A 565 28.18 4.40 0.80
N LEU A 566 27.68 4.22 -0.43
CA LEU A 566 28.34 4.68 -1.66
C LEU A 566 27.77 6.02 -2.16
N THR A 567 26.54 6.37 -1.79
CA THR A 567 25.92 7.65 -2.15
C THR A 567 26.41 8.74 -1.20
N LYS A 568 26.83 9.90 -1.75
CA LYS A 568 27.33 11.04 -0.96
C LYS A 568 26.30 11.64 -0.01
N HIS A 569 25.02 11.36 -0.23
CA HIS A 569 23.89 11.88 0.54
C HIS A 569 23.30 10.85 1.52
N GLY A 570 23.88 9.64 1.63
CA GLY A 570 23.37 8.59 2.52
C GLY A 570 22.04 7.95 2.06
N GLU A 571 21.50 8.37 0.92
CA GLU A 571 20.22 7.89 0.39
C GLU A 571 20.38 6.53 -0.28
N SER A 572 19.44 5.61 -0.02
CA SER A 572 19.38 4.33 -0.73
C SER A 572 18.74 4.51 -2.12
N ILE A 573 19.41 4.07 -3.18
CA ILE A 573 18.89 4.16 -4.56
C ILE A 573 17.56 3.42 -4.67
N MET A 574 17.44 2.25 -4.03
CA MET A 574 16.25 1.42 -4.09
C MET A 574 15.03 2.10 -3.45
N VAL A 575 15.18 2.75 -2.29
CA VAL A 575 14.06 3.46 -1.65
C VAL A 575 13.68 4.68 -2.47
N ASN A 576 14.66 5.49 -2.90
CA ASN A 576 14.36 6.67 -3.72
C ASN A 576 13.63 6.33 -5.02
N VAL A 577 14.01 5.24 -5.69
CA VAL A 577 13.32 4.78 -6.90
C VAL A 577 11.96 4.18 -6.56
N ALA A 578 11.87 3.39 -5.48
CA ALA A 578 10.62 2.78 -5.05
C ALA A 578 9.55 3.81 -4.68
N THR A 579 9.94 4.96 -4.10
CA THR A 579 9.03 6.04 -3.69
C THR A 579 8.94 7.18 -4.71
N THR A 580 9.26 6.92 -5.99
CA THR A 580 9.09 7.91 -7.08
C THR A 580 9.88 9.21 -6.84
N GLY A 581 11.11 9.11 -6.34
CA GLY A 581 12.04 10.23 -6.19
C GLY A 581 12.32 10.68 -4.75
N GLY A 582 12.06 9.83 -3.75
CA GLY A 582 12.26 10.14 -2.34
C GLY A 582 10.98 10.68 -1.66
N PRO A 583 11.05 11.08 -0.37
CA PRO A 583 9.95 11.77 0.31
C PRO A 583 9.61 13.10 -0.39
N PRO A 584 8.39 13.64 -0.19
CA PRO A 584 8.03 14.96 -0.70
C PRO A 584 9.02 16.04 -0.24
N LYS A 585 9.18 17.09 -1.04
CA LYS A 585 10.15 18.17 -0.77
C LYS A 585 9.66 19.15 0.29
N ALA A 586 8.35 19.35 0.35
CA ALA A 586 7.72 20.17 1.36
C ALA A 586 7.52 19.37 2.66
N ASP A 587 7.44 20.09 3.77
CA ASP A 587 7.20 19.49 5.08
C ASP A 587 5.87 18.71 5.10
N PRO A 588 5.78 17.59 5.83
CA PRO A 588 4.56 16.78 5.89
C PRO A 588 3.32 17.59 6.28
N SER A 589 3.45 18.55 7.20
CA SER A 589 2.37 19.42 7.62
C SER A 589 1.84 20.34 6.51
N TRP A 590 2.71 20.74 5.57
CA TRP A 590 2.29 21.52 4.40
C TRP A 590 1.52 20.63 3.43
N CYS A 591 1.97 19.41 3.20
CA CYS A 591 1.34 18.49 2.26
C CYS A 591 0.02 17.89 2.73
N GLU A 592 -0.17 17.77 4.04
CA GLU A 592 -1.48 17.51 4.63
C GLU A 592 -2.48 18.61 4.28
N LYS A 593 -2.02 19.86 4.37
CA LYS A 593 -2.83 21.06 4.13
C LYS A 593 -3.08 21.33 2.65
N TYR A 594 -2.07 21.15 1.80
CA TYR A 594 -2.13 21.39 0.36
C TYR A 594 -1.66 20.16 -0.43
N PRO A 595 -2.44 19.06 -0.44
CA PRO A 595 -2.03 17.81 -1.07
C PRO A 595 -1.85 17.91 -2.59
N PHE A 596 -2.40 18.94 -3.23
CA PHE A 596 -2.30 19.17 -4.67
C PHE A 596 -1.10 20.04 -5.07
N ASP A 597 -0.31 20.51 -4.10
CA ASP A 597 0.90 21.29 -4.39
C ASP A 597 1.93 20.44 -5.15
N ALA A 598 2.69 21.07 -6.04
CA ALA A 598 3.72 20.40 -6.82
C ALA A 598 4.86 19.86 -5.95
N ASP A 599 5.16 20.53 -4.85
CA ASP A 599 6.23 20.14 -3.91
C ASP A 599 5.83 18.99 -2.98
N CYS A 600 4.54 18.65 -2.96
CA CYS A 600 3.96 17.52 -2.25
C CYS A 600 3.90 16.23 -3.08
N LYS A 601 4.40 16.28 -4.33
CA LYS A 601 4.53 15.10 -5.17
C LYS A 601 5.79 14.33 -4.79
N GLY A 602 5.62 13.10 -4.33
CA GLY A 602 6.71 12.21 -3.90
C GLY A 602 6.21 11.21 -2.86
N GLY A 603 7.02 10.22 -2.50
CA GLY A 603 6.65 9.22 -1.49
C GLY A 603 5.77 8.07 -1.99
N ASP A 604 5.04 8.25 -3.10
CA ASP A 604 4.15 7.21 -3.62
C ASP A 604 4.94 6.00 -4.17
N PRO A 605 4.55 4.77 -3.79
CA PRO A 605 5.20 3.57 -4.31
C PRO A 605 4.98 3.42 -5.83
N LEU A 606 6.00 2.92 -6.53
CA LEU A 606 5.83 2.45 -7.92
C LEU A 606 4.81 1.30 -7.99
N PRO A 607 4.02 1.18 -9.08
CA PRO A 607 2.89 0.25 -9.17
C PRO A 607 3.29 -1.24 -9.27
N MET A 608 4.57 -1.57 -9.07
CA MET A 608 5.12 -2.92 -9.13
C MET A 608 5.02 -3.66 -7.79
N LEU A 609 3.93 -3.43 -7.05
CA LEU A 609 3.64 -4.06 -5.77
C LEU A 609 2.15 -4.33 -5.61
N PHE A 610 1.83 -5.29 -4.75
CA PHE A 610 0.49 -5.43 -4.19
C PHE A 610 0.32 -4.53 -2.99
N ALA A 611 -0.86 -3.93 -2.85
CA ALA A 611 -1.18 -2.99 -1.78
C ALA A 611 -2.55 -3.32 -1.17
N ILE A 612 -2.55 -3.63 0.13
CA ILE A 612 -3.78 -3.80 0.90
C ILE A 612 -3.79 -2.76 2.02
N PRO A 613 -4.81 -1.88 2.11
CA PRO A 613 -4.88 -0.87 3.16
C PRO A 613 -4.91 -1.53 4.55
N ARG A 614 -4.26 -0.91 5.55
CA ARG A 614 -4.28 -1.41 6.93
C ARG A 614 -5.69 -1.33 7.51
N ILE A 615 -6.27 -2.49 7.85
CA ILE A 615 -7.64 -2.58 8.36
C ILE A 615 -7.62 -2.43 9.89
N GLY A 616 -8.27 -1.39 10.39
CA GLY A 616 -8.43 -1.18 11.84
C GLY A 616 -7.25 -0.49 12.52
N ASP A 617 -6.35 0.10 11.74
CA ASP A 617 -5.25 0.95 12.21
C ASP A 617 -5.55 2.40 11.83
N TYR A 618 -5.38 3.32 12.78
CA TYR A 618 -5.59 4.75 12.54
C TYR A 618 -4.39 5.42 11.89
N GLN A 619 -3.20 4.79 11.94
CA GLN A 619 -2.01 5.27 11.25
C GLN A 619 -2.17 5.21 9.73
N GLY A 620 -3.18 4.47 9.27
CA GLY A 620 -3.47 4.26 7.86
C GLY A 620 -2.34 3.56 7.12
N GLY A 621 -2.12 3.95 5.87
CA GLY A 621 -1.15 3.29 4.99
C GLY A 621 -1.58 1.92 4.48
N CYS A 622 -0.68 1.31 3.70
CA CYS A 622 -0.91 0.04 3.02
C CYS A 622 0.16 -0.98 3.42
N SER A 623 -0.24 -2.22 3.68
CA SER A 623 0.68 -3.36 3.65
C SER A 623 1.07 -3.59 2.19
N MET A 624 2.37 -3.60 1.89
CA MET A 624 2.90 -3.71 0.54
C MET A 624 3.67 -5.02 0.34
N LEU A 625 3.55 -5.62 -0.85
CA LEU A 625 4.33 -6.80 -1.22
C LEU A 625 4.84 -6.66 -2.65
N GLY A 626 6.16 -6.73 -2.84
CA GLY A 626 6.78 -6.57 -4.17
C GLY A 626 6.41 -7.69 -5.12
N LEU A 627 6.12 -7.37 -6.38
CA LEU A 627 5.87 -8.40 -7.41
C LEU A 627 7.11 -9.28 -7.66
N GLY A 628 8.32 -8.73 -7.45
CA GLY A 628 9.59 -9.46 -7.58
C GLY A 628 9.72 -10.62 -6.58
N ASP A 629 9.22 -10.44 -5.36
CA ASP A 629 9.25 -11.45 -4.29
C ASP A 629 8.36 -12.64 -4.60
N ILE A 630 7.37 -12.45 -5.48
CA ILE A 630 6.47 -13.49 -5.96
C ILE A 630 7.03 -14.15 -7.21
N VAL A 631 7.46 -13.33 -8.18
CA VAL A 631 7.87 -13.79 -9.49
C VAL A 631 9.18 -14.56 -9.45
N LEU A 632 10.21 -14.07 -8.74
CA LEU A 632 11.53 -14.73 -8.75
C LEU A 632 11.47 -16.13 -8.14
N PRO A 633 10.93 -16.34 -6.91
CA PRO A 633 10.72 -17.69 -6.37
C PRO A 633 9.67 -18.47 -7.17
N GLY A 634 8.67 -17.79 -7.72
CA GLY A 634 7.63 -18.37 -8.56
C GLY A 634 8.17 -19.09 -9.81
N LEU A 635 9.31 -18.68 -10.35
CA LEU A 635 9.97 -19.39 -11.45
C LEU A 635 10.41 -20.82 -11.03
N LEU A 636 10.90 -20.98 -9.79
CA LEU A 636 11.25 -22.29 -9.24
C LEU A 636 9.99 -23.14 -8.97
N LEU A 637 8.91 -22.53 -8.46
CA LEU A 637 7.63 -23.21 -8.25
C LEU A 637 7.02 -23.69 -9.59
N SER A 638 7.05 -22.84 -10.61
CA SER A 638 6.63 -23.13 -11.98
C SER A 638 7.43 -24.29 -12.58
N PHE A 639 8.75 -24.29 -12.39
CA PHE A 639 9.61 -25.41 -12.78
C PHE A 639 9.23 -26.72 -12.06
N ALA A 640 9.03 -26.69 -10.74
CA ALA A 640 8.63 -27.87 -9.98
C ALA A 640 7.26 -28.43 -10.43
N SER A 641 6.29 -27.55 -10.63
CA SER A 641 4.94 -27.87 -11.14
C SER A 641 4.99 -28.56 -12.52
N ARG A 642 5.78 -28.00 -13.45
CA ARG A 642 5.98 -28.59 -14.79
C ARG A 642 6.70 -29.92 -14.73
N TYR A 643 7.73 -30.02 -13.91
CA TYR A 643 8.52 -31.23 -13.74
C TYR A 643 7.69 -32.40 -13.20
N ASP A 644 6.81 -32.13 -12.23
CA ASP A 644 5.92 -33.12 -11.65
C ASP A 644 4.92 -33.67 -12.69
N GLU A 645 4.30 -32.78 -13.47
CA GLU A 645 3.35 -33.18 -14.54
C GLU A 645 4.06 -33.87 -15.72
N ALA A 646 5.29 -33.48 -16.05
CA ALA A 646 6.10 -34.15 -17.07
C ALA A 646 6.48 -35.58 -16.66
N LYS A 647 6.90 -35.77 -15.42
CA LYS A 647 7.15 -37.12 -14.86
C LYS A 647 5.90 -37.98 -14.85
N ARG A 648 4.75 -37.39 -14.51
CA ARG A 648 3.46 -38.08 -14.58
C ARG A 648 3.13 -38.52 -16.01
N LEU A 649 3.31 -37.63 -16.98
CA LEU A 649 3.12 -37.93 -18.40
C LEU A 649 4.01 -39.11 -18.86
N ILE A 650 5.30 -39.10 -18.52
CA ILE A 650 6.22 -40.19 -18.84
C ILE A 650 5.80 -41.50 -18.16
N GLY A 651 5.36 -41.45 -16.90
CA GLY A 651 4.86 -42.61 -16.17
C GLY A 651 3.61 -43.21 -16.81
N VAL A 652 2.70 -42.37 -17.29
CA VAL A 652 1.55 -42.80 -18.09
C VAL A 652 2.05 -43.41 -19.40
N ILE A 653 2.86 -42.72 -20.21
CA ILE A 653 3.39 -43.27 -21.49
C ILE A 653 4.10 -44.62 -21.29
N GLY A 654 4.83 -44.80 -20.19
CA GLY A 654 5.55 -46.03 -19.86
C GLY A 654 4.71 -47.22 -19.37
N GLY A 655 3.38 -47.09 -19.28
CA GLY A 655 2.49 -48.20 -18.90
C GLY A 655 2.14 -48.28 -17.41
N GLY A 656 2.62 -47.34 -16.60
CA GLY A 656 2.30 -47.26 -15.17
C GLY A 656 1.02 -46.47 -14.89
N SER A 657 0.52 -46.54 -13.65
CA SER A 657 -0.67 -45.82 -13.16
C SER A 657 -0.53 -44.27 -13.18
N GLY A 658 0.58 -43.71 -13.65
CA GLY A 658 0.90 -42.27 -13.54
C GLY A 658 1.03 -41.76 -12.10
N ARG A 659 0.91 -42.64 -11.09
CA ARG A 659 1.15 -42.33 -9.69
C ARG A 659 2.65 -42.17 -9.48
N MET A 660 3.07 -40.95 -9.16
CA MET A 660 4.42 -40.67 -8.66
C MET A 660 4.66 -41.51 -7.40
N ARG A 661 5.62 -42.44 -7.45
CA ARG A 661 6.27 -42.98 -6.24
C ARG A 661 7.12 -41.85 -5.65
N SER A 662 6.94 -41.53 -4.37
CA SER A 662 7.74 -40.52 -3.68
C SER A 662 9.14 -41.08 -3.39
N ASN A 663 10.18 -40.29 -3.68
CA ASN A 663 11.54 -40.55 -3.18
C ASN A 663 11.81 -39.81 -1.84
N ALA A 664 10.84 -39.04 -1.33
CA ALA A 664 11.01 -38.15 -0.18
C ALA A 664 10.41 -38.69 1.13
N CYS A 665 9.63 -39.76 1.08
CA CYS A 665 9.16 -40.48 2.28
C CYS A 665 9.29 -41.98 2.04
N PRO A 666 9.98 -42.73 2.90
CA PRO A 666 9.91 -44.19 2.87
C PRO A 666 8.47 -44.64 3.14
N ASP A 667 8.00 -45.64 2.40
CA ASP A 667 6.65 -46.19 2.49
C ASP A 667 6.36 -46.66 3.93
N LEU A 668 5.67 -45.82 4.72
CA LEU A 668 5.02 -46.27 5.95
C LEU A 668 3.59 -46.74 5.62
N PRO A 669 3.19 -47.92 6.10
CA PRO A 669 1.89 -48.49 5.78
C PRO A 669 0.77 -47.62 6.35
N GLU A 670 -0.30 -47.55 5.57
CA GLU A 670 -1.51 -46.79 5.79
C GLU A 670 -2.12 -47.07 7.17
N GLN A 671 -2.01 -46.12 8.10
CA GLN A 671 -2.85 -46.09 9.29
C GLN A 671 -3.50 -44.73 9.49
N ASN A 672 -4.82 -44.80 9.67
CA ASN A 672 -5.73 -43.72 10.06
C ASN A 672 -5.16 -42.88 11.20
N SER A 673 -4.97 -41.58 10.98
CA SER A 673 -4.90 -40.64 12.10
C SER A 673 -5.25 -39.21 11.67
N SER A 674 -6.31 -38.70 12.27
CA SER A 674 -6.87 -37.35 12.19
C SER A 674 -6.03 -36.34 12.99
N ASN A 675 -4.77 -36.15 12.61
CA ASN A 675 -3.89 -35.13 13.20
C ASN A 675 -3.76 -33.91 12.27
N PRO A 676 -3.79 -32.66 12.78
CA PRO A 676 -3.61 -31.45 11.97
C PRO A 676 -2.21 -31.36 11.33
N LEU A 677 -1.22 -32.04 11.89
CA LEU A 677 0.11 -32.26 11.29
C LEU A 677 0.09 -33.11 10.00
N CYS A 678 -1.01 -33.84 9.75
CA CYS A 678 -1.20 -34.60 8.51
C CYS A 678 -1.53 -33.71 7.31
N PHE A 679 -1.95 -32.46 7.52
CA PHE A 679 -2.20 -31.50 6.43
C PHE A 679 -0.89 -31.14 5.69
N PHE A 680 0.19 -30.90 6.45
CA PHE A 680 1.54 -30.73 5.89
C PHE A 680 2.05 -32.01 5.21
N CYS A 681 1.72 -33.19 5.74
CA CYS A 681 2.09 -34.48 5.14
C CYS A 681 1.35 -34.79 3.83
N CYS A 682 0.09 -34.35 3.69
CA CYS A 682 -0.72 -34.58 2.50
C CYS A 682 -0.28 -33.70 1.31
N CYS A 683 0.17 -32.47 1.56
CA CYS A 683 0.82 -31.61 0.56
C CYS A 683 2.19 -32.14 0.11
N CYS A 684 2.90 -32.90 0.95
CA CYS A 684 4.17 -33.57 0.61
C CYS A 684 4.01 -34.91 -0.10
N ARG A 685 2.78 -35.42 -0.29
CA ARG A 685 2.55 -36.81 -0.74
C ARG A 685 2.63 -37.01 -2.26
N ARG A 686 2.76 -35.95 -3.07
CA ARG A 686 2.84 -36.01 -4.54
C ARG A 686 3.75 -34.93 -5.12
N GLY A 687 4.95 -35.32 -5.54
CA GLY A 687 5.86 -34.46 -6.33
C GLY A 687 6.64 -33.41 -5.53
N TYR A 688 7.43 -32.60 -6.24
CA TYR A 688 8.27 -31.53 -5.67
C TYR A 688 7.50 -30.22 -5.48
N PHE A 689 6.38 -30.01 -6.19
CA PHE A 689 5.64 -28.76 -6.17
C PHE A 689 5.10 -28.39 -4.79
N GLY A 690 4.45 -29.33 -4.09
CA GLY A 690 3.87 -29.08 -2.77
C GLY A 690 4.90 -28.62 -1.71
N PRO A 691 6.00 -29.37 -1.49
CA PRO A 691 7.06 -28.96 -0.57
C PRO A 691 7.68 -27.60 -0.90
N VAL A 692 7.89 -27.29 -2.20
CA VAL A 692 8.47 -26.01 -2.63
C VAL A 692 7.51 -24.84 -2.38
N VAL A 693 6.20 -25.03 -2.59
CA VAL A 693 5.17 -24.02 -2.25
C VAL A 693 5.15 -23.74 -0.76
N VAL A 694 5.26 -24.78 0.08
CA VAL A 694 5.34 -24.64 1.55
C VAL A 694 6.60 -23.87 1.96
N ALA A 695 7.75 -24.21 1.40
CA ALA A 695 9.00 -23.52 1.68
C ALA A 695 8.93 -22.02 1.30
N TYR A 696 8.35 -21.71 0.13
CA TYR A 696 8.10 -20.34 -0.29
C TYR A 696 7.14 -19.61 0.67
N ALA A 697 6.04 -20.24 1.08
CA ALA A 697 5.09 -19.64 2.01
C ALA A 697 5.74 -19.27 3.35
N ILE A 698 6.59 -20.16 3.91
CA ILE A 698 7.35 -19.90 5.14
C ILE A 698 8.34 -18.74 4.94
N GLY A 699 9.07 -18.73 3.81
CA GLY A 699 9.98 -17.64 3.47
C GLY A 699 9.25 -16.29 3.39
N LEU A 700 8.11 -16.25 2.70
CA LEU A 700 7.32 -15.03 2.55
C LEU A 700 6.74 -14.52 3.88
N VAL A 701 6.32 -15.40 4.80
CA VAL A 701 5.90 -14.99 6.17
C VAL A 701 7.01 -14.20 6.84
N SER A 702 8.26 -14.67 6.76
CA SER A 702 9.38 -14.01 7.44
C SER A 702 9.68 -12.62 6.89
N VAL A 703 9.41 -12.38 5.61
CA VAL A 703 9.55 -11.06 4.96
C VAL A 703 8.42 -10.14 5.40
N VAL A 704 7.17 -10.61 5.32
CA VAL A 704 5.98 -9.80 5.63
C VAL A 704 5.91 -9.43 7.11
N LEU A 705 6.25 -10.35 8.03
CA LEU A 705 6.26 -10.06 9.46
C LEU A 705 7.43 -9.16 9.89
N ARG A 706 8.58 -9.23 9.21
CA ARG A 706 9.74 -8.40 9.54
C ARG A 706 9.59 -6.97 9.00
N PHE A 707 8.87 -6.77 7.90
CA PHE A 707 8.53 -5.44 7.39
C PHE A 707 7.63 -4.66 8.34
N ASP A 708 6.67 -5.31 9.01
CA ASP A 708 5.84 -4.67 10.03
C ASP A 708 6.63 -4.30 11.28
N LEU A 709 7.52 -5.19 11.75
CA LEU A 709 8.31 -4.96 12.96
C LEU A 709 9.35 -3.83 12.81
N SER A 710 9.87 -3.63 11.59
CA SER A 710 10.80 -2.52 11.30
C SER A 710 10.10 -1.16 11.17
N LEU A 711 8.79 -1.15 10.85
CA LEU A 711 7.97 0.07 10.76
C LEU A 711 7.41 0.51 12.13
N GLU A 712 7.43 -0.37 13.14
CA GLU A 712 7.22 0.00 14.55
C GLU A 712 8.46 0.64 15.20
N LEU A 713 9.64 0.53 14.56
CA LEU A 713 10.93 1.00 15.11
C LEU A 713 11.48 2.26 14.40
N ALA A 714 10.85 2.71 13.32
CA ALA A 714 11.21 3.91 12.56
C ALA A 714 10.02 4.87 12.55
#